data_AF-A0A1Y4KYF2-F1
#
_entry.id   AF-A0A1Y4KYF2-F1
#
_cell.length_a   1.000
_cell.length_b   1.000
_cell.length_c   1.000
_cell.angle_alpha   90.00
_cell.angle_beta   90.00
_cell.angle_gamma   90.00
#
_symmetry.space_group_name_H-M   'P 1'
#
loop_
_entity.id
_entity.type
_entity.pdbx_description
1 polymer ?
#
loop_
_entity_poly.entity_id
_entity_poly.type
_entity_poly.pdbx_seq_one_letter_code
_entity_poly.pdbx_strand_id
1 'polypeptide(L)'
;MAVQKIELGSKGIKRVLSKYKPEEAIAEYVWNGYDATATRVNINILQNSIEGIEEISISDNGYGIPFNQLNAKFKPFFESNKIIIRNSESNSSSYHGKNGVGRLTFFTFAGQAKWETIYKEDDKKYKYTILIESDGLNDYIATEPEEVDKNIEVGTTVSFFRINEDFNVGHMKHFLNIEFCWFLELMKNNEFQLLINNNPIDYSEILEDREVRKYRYNDVEFDVVFCRWTQKLNGEYSKYYYLDENNREKFKENTTLNNKGDNFYHSVYITSSLFEDFDFSVVTGQLRLKIAGNSREDEAFKYIKREIDKLIREKRIPFIKKYAKRFLKTIEEKEAYPDFDENNPVDNFKKECLDELISTVYYVEPKILSGLNKPQLKTIIRMFALIMESGEKDSFIKIIDSVVNMSQDERTELAEALEYTTMSNISRTIMMLKDRAQAVADLKELVFNKELGAGEINSIQPFIEKHYWLFGEQYHLVTAEEPDFEEALRRYIYILKGDAHTKEEITIDDPDRRKQMDIFAVRQMKNGDIKSSIIVELKHPKVVLGYKELEQVKRYKDVILKEARFNAPNIEWKFYLVGNKYNTQIENEIKNLRYNGEKSLVYSVDNFKIYVKTWSEIFTEFELNHDFLLDKLQIEQKKLIDSRGKTKEEIIAAQENNSARAAEEIVV
;
A
#
# COMPACT_ATOMS: atom_id res chain seq x y z
N MET A 1 49.74 24.54 -16.41
CA MET A 1 49.04 23.43 -17.09
C MET A 1 47.85 24.01 -17.82
N ALA A 2 47.71 23.77 -19.13
CA ALA A 2 46.52 24.18 -19.86
C ALA A 2 45.38 23.21 -19.53
N VAL A 3 44.23 23.75 -19.09
CA VAL A 3 43.03 22.96 -18.87
C VAL A 3 42.47 22.60 -20.25
N GLN A 4 42.44 21.31 -20.58
CA GLN A 4 41.77 20.82 -21.79
C GLN A 4 40.34 20.40 -21.42
N LYS A 5 39.37 20.75 -22.27
CA LYS A 5 37.97 20.35 -22.09
C LYS A 5 37.69 19.08 -22.88
N ILE A 6 36.89 18.18 -22.31
CA ILE A 6 36.38 17.00 -23.01
C ILE A 6 35.23 17.43 -23.91
N GLU A 7 35.30 17.09 -25.19
CA GLU A 7 34.26 17.39 -26.19
C GLU A 7 33.55 16.11 -26.63
N LEU A 8 32.23 16.19 -26.77
CA LEU A 8 31.41 15.07 -27.23
C LEU A 8 31.26 15.15 -28.76
N GLY A 9 31.79 14.16 -29.48
CA GLY A 9 31.67 14.11 -30.94
C GLY A 9 30.27 13.69 -31.41
N SER A 10 29.96 14.00 -32.68
CA SER A 10 28.69 13.67 -33.37
C SER A 10 28.19 12.23 -33.16
N LYS A 11 29.06 11.22 -33.27
CA LYS A 11 28.69 9.80 -33.00
C LYS A 11 28.22 9.55 -31.56
N GLY A 12 28.82 10.25 -30.59
CA GLY A 12 28.42 10.20 -29.18
C GLY A 12 27.04 10.83 -28.98
N ILE A 13 26.82 12.00 -29.58
CA ILE A 13 25.51 12.70 -29.56
C ILE A 13 24.41 11.78 -30.12
N LYS A 14 24.59 11.21 -31.33
CA LYS A 14 23.62 10.29 -31.95
C LYS A 14 23.33 9.09 -31.06
N ARG A 15 24.34 8.52 -30.41
CA ARG A 15 24.17 7.36 -29.53
C ARG A 15 23.34 7.69 -28.29
N VAL A 16 23.53 8.87 -27.69
CA VAL A 16 22.78 9.29 -26.50
C VAL A 16 21.33 9.61 -26.84
N LEU A 17 21.09 10.18 -28.03
CA LEU A 17 19.77 10.60 -28.48
C LEU A 17 19.04 9.54 -29.33
N SER A 18 19.60 8.34 -29.47
CA SER A 18 19.07 7.27 -30.34
C SER A 18 17.68 6.76 -29.97
N LYS A 19 17.21 7.07 -28.75
CA LYS A 19 15.87 6.71 -28.28
C LYS A 19 14.77 7.63 -28.79
N TYR A 20 15.11 8.83 -29.27
CA TYR A 20 14.12 9.77 -29.81
C TYR A 20 13.57 9.25 -31.13
N LYS A 21 12.26 9.29 -31.27
CA LYS A 21 11.57 9.04 -32.52
C LYS A 21 11.42 10.32 -33.35
N PRO A 22 11.22 10.22 -34.68
CA PRO A 22 10.95 11.36 -35.55
C PRO A 22 9.85 12.30 -35.03
N GLU A 23 8.71 11.75 -34.60
CA GLU A 23 7.56 12.50 -34.11
C GLU A 23 7.84 13.24 -32.79
N GLU A 24 8.62 12.62 -31.88
CA GLU A 24 9.07 13.25 -30.64
C GLU A 24 10.04 14.41 -30.94
N ALA A 25 10.92 14.22 -31.93
CA ALA A 25 11.85 15.27 -32.37
C ALA A 25 11.09 16.48 -32.93
N ILE A 26 10.08 16.28 -33.78
CA ILE A 26 9.21 17.37 -34.27
C ILE A 26 8.51 18.09 -33.12
N ALA A 27 7.97 17.34 -32.15
CA ALA A 27 7.31 17.92 -30.98
C ALA A 27 8.26 18.80 -30.15
N GLU A 28 9.53 18.43 -30.00
CA GLU A 28 10.54 19.28 -29.33
C GLU A 28 10.71 20.64 -30.02
N TYR A 29 10.66 20.70 -31.35
CA TYR A 29 10.71 21.97 -32.09
C TYR A 29 9.45 22.82 -31.89
N VAL A 30 8.28 22.18 -31.85
CA VAL A 30 7.03 22.89 -31.54
C VAL A 30 7.07 23.46 -30.12
N TRP A 31 7.50 22.66 -29.14
CA TRP A 31 7.70 23.12 -27.77
C TRP A 31 8.73 24.25 -27.67
N ASN A 32 9.79 24.24 -28.48
CA ASN A 32 10.75 25.35 -28.52
C ASN A 32 10.12 26.66 -28.98
N GLY A 33 9.17 26.62 -29.92
CA GLY A 33 8.38 27.79 -30.33
C GLY A 33 7.53 28.33 -29.18
N TYR A 34 6.77 27.47 -28.49
CA TYR A 34 5.98 27.89 -27.33
C TYR A 34 6.85 28.38 -26.15
N ASP A 35 7.99 27.75 -25.90
CA ASP A 35 8.99 28.21 -24.92
C ASP A 35 9.61 29.56 -25.33
N ALA A 36 9.53 29.93 -26.61
CA ALA A 36 9.88 31.25 -27.14
C ALA A 36 8.71 32.24 -27.10
N THR A 37 7.67 31.94 -26.30
CA THR A 37 6.42 32.71 -26.14
C THR A 37 5.64 32.90 -27.44
N ALA A 38 5.81 32.00 -28.41
CA ALA A 38 4.99 32.00 -29.62
C ALA A 38 3.54 31.65 -29.25
N THR A 39 2.58 32.35 -29.85
CA THR A 39 1.17 31.94 -29.85
C THR A 39 0.86 31.08 -31.06
N ARG A 40 1.64 31.16 -32.13
CA ARG A 40 1.44 30.40 -33.35
C ARG A 40 2.69 29.62 -33.71
N VAL A 41 2.54 28.31 -33.89
CA VAL A 41 3.55 27.44 -34.48
C VAL A 41 2.95 26.73 -35.70
N ASN A 42 3.61 26.82 -36.85
CA ASN A 42 3.15 26.22 -38.10
C ASN A 42 4.20 25.27 -38.68
N ILE A 43 3.78 24.03 -38.92
CA ILE A 43 4.57 22.97 -39.56
C ILE A 43 4.15 22.93 -41.04
N ASN A 44 5.04 23.26 -41.96
CA ASN A 44 4.80 23.07 -43.39
C ASN A 44 5.57 21.86 -43.91
N ILE A 45 4.90 21.05 -44.72
CA ILE A 45 5.46 19.86 -45.35
C ILE A 45 5.38 20.07 -46.86
N LEU A 46 6.54 20.24 -47.49
CA LEU A 46 6.66 20.39 -48.93
C LEU A 46 6.92 19.02 -49.56
N GLN A 47 6.07 18.63 -50.50
CA GLN A 47 6.24 17.41 -51.28
C GLN A 47 6.76 17.74 -52.68
N ASN A 48 7.61 16.88 -53.21
CA ASN A 48 8.10 16.94 -54.59
C ASN A 48 7.07 16.34 -55.57
N SER A 49 7.38 16.37 -56.87
CA SER A 49 6.50 15.91 -57.95
C SER A 49 6.14 14.42 -57.93
N ILE A 50 6.81 13.61 -57.09
CA ILE A 50 6.54 12.18 -56.90
C ILE A 50 6.04 11.86 -55.48
N GLU A 51 5.45 12.86 -54.80
CA GLU A 51 4.86 12.78 -53.46
C GLU A 51 5.84 12.51 -52.31
N GLY A 52 7.16 12.49 -52.57
CA GLY A 52 8.19 12.41 -51.55
C GLY A 52 8.36 13.74 -50.81
N ILE A 53 8.72 13.69 -49.52
CA ILE A 53 8.89 14.90 -48.70
C ILE A 53 10.24 15.53 -49.03
N GLU A 54 10.21 16.75 -49.58
CA GLU A 54 11.40 17.53 -49.93
C GLU A 54 11.92 18.32 -48.73
N GLU A 55 11.01 19.00 -48.03
CA GLU A 55 11.32 19.87 -46.89
C GLU A 55 10.21 19.76 -45.85
N ILE A 56 10.60 19.79 -44.57
CA ILE A 56 9.70 20.10 -43.46
C ILE A 56 10.19 21.40 -42.85
N SER A 57 9.31 22.38 -42.63
CA SER A 57 9.66 23.60 -41.89
C SER A 57 8.74 23.80 -40.70
N ILE A 58 9.30 24.28 -39.58
CA ILE A 58 8.56 24.61 -38.35
C ILE A 58 8.83 26.07 -38.06
N SER A 59 7.78 26.89 -38.11
CA SER A 59 7.85 28.34 -37.94
C SER A 59 7.07 28.78 -36.71
N ASP A 60 7.62 29.67 -35.90
CA ASP A 60 7.00 30.26 -34.72
C ASP A 60 7.03 31.80 -34.77
N ASN A 61 6.06 32.44 -34.12
CA ASN A 61 5.99 33.90 -33.96
C ASN A 61 6.53 34.39 -32.60
N GLY A 62 7.46 33.64 -32.01
CA GLY A 62 8.05 33.94 -30.72
C GLY A 62 9.08 35.07 -30.78
N TYR A 63 9.86 35.24 -29.70
CA TYR A 63 10.85 36.33 -29.60
C TYR A 63 12.13 36.13 -30.45
N GLY A 64 12.26 35.01 -31.16
CA GLY A 64 13.46 34.67 -31.92
C GLY A 64 14.63 34.20 -31.05
N ILE A 65 15.84 34.19 -31.60
CA ILE A 65 17.07 33.84 -30.88
C ILE A 65 18.01 35.04 -30.91
N PRO A 66 18.16 35.80 -29.81
CA PRO A 66 19.13 36.89 -29.76
C PRO A 66 20.55 36.38 -30.04
N PHE A 67 21.30 37.07 -30.90
CA PHE A 67 22.61 36.61 -31.36
C PHE A 67 23.62 36.48 -30.20
N ASN A 68 23.54 37.38 -29.21
CA ASN A 68 24.33 37.30 -27.97
C ASN A 68 24.05 36.03 -27.13
N GLN A 69 22.89 35.38 -27.30
CA GLN A 69 22.51 34.14 -26.63
C GLN A 69 22.84 32.88 -27.44
N LEU A 70 23.25 33.02 -28.72
CA LEU A 70 23.50 31.89 -29.63
C LEU A 70 24.43 30.85 -28.99
N ASN A 71 25.60 31.29 -28.51
CA ASN A 71 26.57 30.41 -27.87
C ASN A 71 25.98 29.68 -26.65
N ALA A 72 25.22 30.39 -25.80
CA ALA A 72 24.62 29.82 -24.60
C ALA A 72 23.46 28.86 -24.90
N LYS A 73 22.77 29.02 -26.03
CA LYS A 73 21.66 28.15 -26.45
C LYS A 73 22.11 26.96 -27.28
N PHE A 74 23.22 27.08 -28.04
CA PHE A 74 23.64 26.06 -29.01
C PHE A 74 24.85 25.21 -28.59
N LYS A 75 25.75 25.72 -27.72
CA LYS A 75 26.93 24.97 -27.27
C LYS A 75 26.68 23.96 -26.13
N PRO A 76 25.90 24.27 -25.08
CA PRO A 76 25.77 23.35 -23.95
C PRO A 76 24.99 22.09 -24.32
N PHE A 77 25.51 20.92 -23.93
CA PHE A 77 24.90 19.60 -24.17
C PHE A 77 24.52 18.98 -22.82
N PHE A 78 23.25 18.61 -22.62
CA PHE A 78 22.68 18.21 -21.31
C PHE A 78 22.64 19.29 -20.22
N GLU A 79 22.93 20.54 -20.57
CA GLU A 79 22.84 21.68 -19.68
C GLU A 79 21.74 22.61 -20.20
N SER A 80 20.54 22.51 -19.61
CA SER A 80 19.46 23.45 -19.91
C SER A 80 19.48 24.60 -18.90
N ASN A 81 19.62 25.83 -19.40
CA ASN A 81 19.45 27.05 -18.59
C ASN A 81 18.03 27.13 -17.96
N LYS A 82 17.07 26.33 -18.45
CA LYS A 82 15.69 26.25 -17.94
C LYS A 82 15.57 25.39 -16.66
N ILE A 83 16.60 24.62 -16.28
CA ILE A 83 16.61 23.82 -15.03
C ILE A 83 16.71 24.71 -13.79
N ILE A 84 17.48 25.80 -13.86
CA ILE A 84 17.72 26.70 -12.72
C ILE A 84 16.44 27.42 -12.28
N ILE A 85 15.55 27.73 -13.23
CA ILE A 85 14.24 28.38 -12.97
C ILE A 85 13.24 27.40 -12.33
N ARG A 86 13.38 26.09 -12.55
CA ARG A 86 12.45 25.09 -12.01
C ARG A 86 12.60 24.80 -10.51
N ASN A 87 13.79 25.01 -9.95
CA ASN A 87 14.02 24.75 -8.52
C ASN A 87 13.36 25.77 -7.58
N SER A 88 12.82 26.87 -8.14
CA SER A 88 11.91 27.78 -7.47
C SER A 88 10.58 27.81 -8.25
N GLU A 89 9.55 27.14 -7.72
CA GLU A 89 8.12 27.35 -8.10
C GLU A 89 7.53 26.69 -9.37
N SER A 90 8.17 25.73 -10.05
CA SER A 90 7.67 25.29 -11.38
C SER A 90 6.66 24.13 -11.42
N ASN A 91 5.45 24.34 -10.94
CA ASN A 91 4.30 23.52 -11.35
C ASN A 91 3.48 24.27 -12.40
N SER A 92 4.10 24.74 -13.48
CA SER A 92 3.44 25.35 -14.63
C SER A 92 3.88 24.68 -15.94
N SER A 93 3.08 24.83 -17.00
CA SER A 93 3.34 24.31 -18.34
C SER A 93 4.15 25.27 -19.21
N SER A 94 4.54 26.43 -18.69
CA SER A 94 5.17 27.53 -19.44
C SER A 94 6.59 27.22 -19.95
N TYR A 95 7.24 26.16 -19.47
CA TYR A 95 8.56 25.74 -19.93
C TYR A 95 8.63 24.23 -20.06
N HIS A 96 8.82 23.70 -21.27
CA HIS A 96 8.92 22.25 -21.52
C HIS A 96 10.38 21.75 -21.54
N GLY A 97 11.32 22.51 -22.12
CA GLY A 97 12.69 22.04 -22.40
C GLY A 97 13.54 21.68 -21.16
N LYS A 98 13.75 20.37 -20.92
CA LYS A 98 14.47 19.84 -19.75
C LYS A 98 15.98 19.68 -19.93
N ASN A 99 16.40 19.13 -21.06
CA ASN A 99 17.77 18.58 -21.20
C ASN A 99 18.65 19.39 -22.16
N GLY A 100 18.11 20.43 -22.83
CA GLY A 100 18.90 21.25 -23.74
C GLY A 100 19.47 20.45 -24.93
N VAL A 101 18.77 19.40 -25.39
CA VAL A 101 19.18 18.55 -26.52
C VAL A 101 18.18 18.54 -27.69
N GLY A 102 16.98 19.10 -27.51
CA GLY A 102 15.91 19.08 -28.52
C GLY A 102 16.33 19.62 -29.89
N ARG A 103 17.12 20.69 -29.94
CA ARG A 103 17.67 21.25 -31.20
C ARG A 103 18.57 20.29 -32.01
N LEU A 104 19.03 19.22 -31.39
CA LEU A 104 19.89 18.22 -32.03
C LEU A 104 19.12 16.99 -32.46
N THR A 105 17.85 16.80 -32.07
CA THR A 105 17.11 15.56 -32.34
C THR A 105 16.70 15.40 -33.80
N PHE A 106 16.88 16.41 -34.65
CA PHE A 106 16.47 16.34 -36.06
C PHE A 106 17.16 15.23 -36.86
N PHE A 107 18.34 14.76 -36.44
CA PHE A 107 19.05 13.68 -37.14
C PHE A 107 18.23 12.37 -37.20
N THR A 108 17.19 12.24 -36.37
CA THR A 108 16.29 11.08 -36.38
C THR A 108 15.41 11.05 -37.63
N PHE A 109 15.21 12.18 -38.32
CA PHE A 109 14.34 12.28 -39.48
C PHE A 109 14.88 13.11 -40.65
N ALA A 110 15.96 13.88 -40.47
CA ALA A 110 16.52 14.75 -41.49
C ALA A 110 18.05 14.79 -41.47
N GLY A 111 18.65 14.96 -42.64
CA GLY A 111 20.09 15.10 -42.80
C GLY A 111 20.64 16.48 -42.46
N GLN A 112 19.79 17.52 -42.45
CA GLN A 112 20.22 18.91 -42.24
C GLN A 112 19.10 19.71 -41.58
N ALA A 113 19.46 20.63 -40.68
CA ALA A 113 18.54 21.61 -40.10
C ALA A 113 19.11 23.02 -40.25
N LYS A 114 18.28 23.95 -40.73
CA LYS A 114 18.60 25.36 -40.92
C LYS A 114 17.61 26.22 -40.13
N TRP A 115 18.09 26.95 -39.14
CA TRP A 115 17.33 27.97 -38.45
C TRP A 115 17.49 29.28 -39.21
N GLU A 116 16.38 29.97 -39.44
CA GLU A 116 16.31 31.36 -39.81
C GLU A 116 15.55 32.06 -38.69
N THR A 117 16.20 33.00 -37.99
CA THR A 117 15.61 33.63 -36.82
C THR A 117 15.67 35.14 -36.95
N ILE A 118 14.58 35.78 -36.53
CA ILE A 118 14.44 37.23 -36.48
C ILE A 118 14.15 37.59 -35.03
N TYR A 119 15.00 38.41 -34.43
CA TYR A 119 14.87 38.86 -33.04
C TYR A 119 14.92 40.37 -32.95
N LYS A 120 14.41 40.91 -31.83
CA LYS A 120 14.44 42.35 -31.55
C LYS A 120 15.56 42.68 -30.55
N GLU A 121 16.37 43.68 -30.85
CA GLU A 121 17.39 44.25 -29.96
C GLU A 121 17.42 45.77 -30.18
N ASP A 122 17.36 46.56 -29.10
CA ASP A 122 17.38 48.04 -29.12
C ASP A 122 16.43 48.68 -30.17
N ASP A 123 15.16 48.23 -30.21
CA ASP A 123 14.12 48.68 -31.15
C ASP A 123 14.38 48.45 -32.65
N LYS A 124 15.42 47.66 -32.96
CA LYS A 124 15.72 47.15 -34.29
C LYS A 124 15.45 45.65 -34.36
N LYS A 125 15.30 45.14 -35.58
CA LYS A 125 15.14 43.71 -35.84
C LYS A 125 16.34 43.22 -36.61
N TYR A 126 16.83 42.05 -36.23
CA TYR A 126 18.00 41.43 -36.83
C TYR A 126 17.66 40.02 -37.27
N LYS A 127 18.15 39.64 -38.45
CA LYS A 127 18.00 38.31 -39.04
C LYS A 127 19.36 37.64 -39.17
N TYR A 128 19.44 36.37 -38.82
CA TYR A 128 20.59 35.53 -39.18
C TYR A 128 20.15 34.07 -39.31
N THR A 129 21.08 33.25 -39.78
CA THR A 129 20.85 31.82 -39.98
C THR A 129 21.82 30.97 -39.17
N ILE A 130 21.38 29.78 -38.77
CA ILE A 130 22.20 28.75 -38.13
C ILE A 130 22.00 27.47 -38.93
N LEU A 131 23.08 26.75 -39.25
CA LEU A 131 23.06 25.50 -39.98
C LEU A 131 23.73 24.41 -39.15
N ILE A 132 23.05 23.26 -39.04
CA ILE A 132 23.60 22.04 -38.43
C ILE A 132 23.41 20.87 -39.39
N GLU A 133 24.49 20.14 -39.61
CA GLU A 133 24.52 18.90 -40.39
C GLU A 133 24.37 17.69 -39.47
N SER A 134 23.60 16.69 -39.88
CA SER A 134 23.43 15.48 -39.06
C SER A 134 24.75 14.72 -38.86
N ASP A 135 25.71 14.84 -39.77
CA ASP A 135 27.02 14.19 -39.64
C ASP A 135 27.99 14.97 -38.74
N GLY A 136 27.71 16.25 -38.49
CA GLY A 136 28.49 17.16 -37.66
C GLY A 136 27.68 17.78 -36.52
N LEU A 137 26.91 17.00 -35.76
CA LEU A 137 26.03 17.51 -34.69
C LEU A 137 26.74 18.25 -33.55
N ASN A 138 28.06 18.16 -33.45
CA ASN A 138 28.88 18.89 -32.50
C ASN A 138 29.25 20.31 -32.98
N ASP A 139 28.94 20.64 -34.23
CA ASP A 139 29.27 21.91 -34.87
C ASP A 139 28.01 22.61 -35.40
N TYR A 140 28.06 23.94 -35.46
CA TYR A 140 27.05 24.74 -36.16
C TYR A 140 27.74 25.89 -36.90
N ILE A 141 27.15 26.32 -38.02
CA ILE A 141 27.60 27.47 -38.80
C ILE A 141 26.55 28.55 -38.65
N ALA A 142 26.93 29.77 -38.29
CA ALA A 142 26.02 30.91 -38.22
C ALA A 142 26.48 32.05 -39.11
N THR A 143 25.53 32.75 -39.74
CA THR A 143 25.81 34.02 -40.43
C THR A 143 25.87 35.17 -39.44
N GLU A 144 26.49 36.28 -39.83
CA GLU A 144 26.40 37.52 -39.07
C GLU A 144 24.96 38.05 -39.07
N PRO A 145 24.52 38.75 -38.01
CA PRO A 145 23.21 39.36 -37.94
C PRO A 145 23.10 40.57 -38.88
N GLU A 146 22.07 40.56 -39.72
CA GLU A 146 21.74 41.67 -40.63
C GLU A 146 20.50 42.40 -40.12
N GLU A 147 20.53 43.73 -40.10
CA GLU A 147 19.35 44.54 -39.77
C GLU A 147 18.28 44.38 -40.84
N VAL A 148 17.04 44.14 -40.43
CA VAL A 148 15.90 43.97 -41.33
C VAL A 148 14.82 45.02 -41.07
N ASP A 149 13.94 45.21 -42.05
CA ASP A 149 12.82 46.14 -41.94
C ASP A 149 11.95 45.81 -40.70
N LYS A 150 11.51 46.85 -39.99
CA LYS A 150 10.66 46.75 -38.81
C LYS A 150 9.33 46.02 -39.09
N ASN A 151 8.87 46.00 -40.34
CA ASN A 151 7.65 45.32 -40.76
C ASN A 151 7.78 43.78 -40.80
N ILE A 152 8.99 43.23 -40.82
CA ILE A 152 9.17 41.77 -40.80
C ILE A 152 8.87 41.24 -39.40
N GLU A 153 8.04 40.22 -39.29
CA GLU A 153 7.66 39.63 -37.99
C GLU A 153 8.86 38.97 -37.29
N VAL A 154 8.82 38.98 -35.95
CA VAL A 154 9.80 38.31 -35.10
C VAL A 154 9.41 36.84 -35.02
N GLY A 155 10.40 35.95 -34.93
CA GLY A 155 10.13 34.52 -34.89
C GLY A 155 11.33 33.69 -35.30
N THR A 156 11.13 32.38 -35.34
CA THR A 156 12.12 31.44 -35.86
C THR A 156 11.46 30.45 -36.80
N THR A 157 12.10 30.19 -37.94
CA THR A 157 11.75 29.11 -38.86
C THR A 157 12.90 28.12 -38.89
N VAL A 158 12.61 26.85 -38.64
CA VAL A 158 13.56 25.76 -38.77
C VAL A 158 13.17 24.91 -39.97
N SER A 159 13.99 24.91 -41.02
CA SER A 159 13.83 24.10 -42.21
C SER A 159 14.70 22.84 -42.13
N PHE A 160 14.11 21.69 -42.43
CA PHE A 160 14.75 20.39 -42.43
C PHE A 160 14.82 19.84 -43.84
N PHE A 161 16.01 19.42 -44.24
CA PHE A 161 16.29 18.92 -45.59
C PHE A 161 16.86 17.50 -45.55
N ARG A 162 16.77 16.82 -46.69
CA ARG A 162 17.12 15.38 -46.83
C ARG A 162 16.36 14.57 -45.79
N ILE A 163 15.03 14.65 -45.87
CA ILE A 163 14.12 13.90 -45.00
C ILE A 163 14.30 12.40 -45.27
N ASN A 164 14.33 11.59 -44.21
CA ASN A 164 14.46 10.15 -44.33
C ASN A 164 13.24 9.58 -45.07
N GLU A 165 13.47 8.61 -45.96
CA GLU A 165 12.43 8.00 -46.81
C GLU A 165 11.30 7.31 -46.01
N ASP A 166 11.58 6.89 -44.77
CA ASP A 166 10.64 6.21 -43.88
C ASP A 166 9.83 7.17 -42.98
N PHE A 167 9.97 8.49 -43.15
CA PHE A 167 9.23 9.46 -42.36
C PHE A 167 7.72 9.40 -42.62
N ASN A 168 6.94 9.16 -41.56
CA ASN A 168 5.50 8.99 -41.65
C ASN A 168 4.72 10.20 -41.11
N VAL A 169 4.16 11.00 -42.03
CA VAL A 169 3.35 12.20 -41.71
C VAL A 169 2.10 11.86 -40.88
N GLY A 170 1.47 10.70 -41.13
CA GLY A 170 0.28 10.27 -40.38
C GLY A 170 0.61 9.98 -38.91
N HIS A 171 1.70 9.27 -38.65
CA HIS A 171 2.18 9.00 -37.29
C HIS A 171 2.56 10.29 -36.56
N MET A 172 3.26 11.22 -37.24
CA MET A 172 3.58 12.53 -36.69
C MET A 172 2.30 13.31 -36.32
N LYS A 173 1.32 13.41 -37.23
CA LYS A 173 0.05 14.11 -36.96
C LYS A 173 -0.67 13.52 -35.75
N HIS A 174 -0.77 12.20 -35.68
CA HIS A 174 -1.40 11.50 -34.55
C HIS A 174 -0.67 11.77 -33.23
N PHE A 175 0.67 11.69 -33.23
CA PHE A 175 1.48 11.98 -32.05
C PHE A 175 1.30 13.42 -31.57
N LEU A 176 1.38 14.41 -32.48
CA LEU A 176 1.22 15.83 -32.14
C LEU A 176 -0.18 16.13 -31.58
N ASN A 177 -1.22 15.49 -32.10
CA ASN A 177 -2.56 15.61 -31.54
C ASN A 177 -2.60 15.15 -30.07
N ILE A 178 -1.98 14.01 -29.73
CA ILE A 178 -1.93 13.50 -28.35
C ILE A 178 -1.05 14.40 -27.45
N GLU A 179 0.07 14.86 -27.98
CA GLU A 179 1.06 15.68 -27.27
C GLU A 179 0.49 17.04 -26.87
N PHE A 180 -0.22 17.71 -27.78
CA PHE A 180 -0.61 19.10 -27.64
C PHE A 180 -2.10 19.34 -27.34
N CYS A 181 -2.98 18.33 -27.40
CA CYS A 181 -4.43 18.55 -27.20
C CYS A 181 -4.76 19.20 -25.85
N TRP A 182 -4.13 18.75 -24.76
CA TRP A 182 -4.35 19.32 -23.43
C TRP A 182 -3.81 20.75 -23.34
N PHE A 183 -2.66 21.02 -23.97
CA PHE A 183 -2.04 22.33 -23.95
C PHE A 183 -2.82 23.35 -24.78
N LEU A 184 -3.32 22.94 -25.95
CA LEU A 184 -4.15 23.80 -26.79
C LEU A 184 -5.51 24.07 -26.15
N GLU A 185 -6.09 23.13 -25.40
CA GLU A 185 -7.31 23.39 -24.64
C GLU A 185 -7.03 24.31 -23.44
N LEU A 186 -5.90 24.16 -22.74
CA LEU A 186 -5.44 25.08 -21.69
C LEU A 186 -5.31 26.52 -22.22
N MET A 187 -4.69 26.68 -23.39
CA MET A 187 -4.35 27.97 -23.97
C MET A 187 -5.40 28.51 -24.95
N LYS A 188 -6.59 27.89 -25.01
CA LYS A 188 -7.64 28.19 -25.99
C LYS A 188 -8.08 29.65 -26.01
N ASN A 189 -8.07 30.29 -24.84
CA ASN A 189 -8.44 31.70 -24.67
C ASN A 189 -7.28 32.68 -24.89
N ASN A 190 -6.06 32.19 -25.17
CA ASN A 190 -4.84 32.98 -25.36
C ASN A 190 -4.35 32.97 -26.82
N GLU A 191 -5.21 32.59 -27.77
CA GLU A 191 -4.92 32.54 -29.21
C GLU A 191 -3.80 31.56 -29.62
N PHE A 192 -3.50 30.56 -28.78
CA PHE A 192 -2.48 29.57 -29.12
C PHE A 192 -2.95 28.61 -30.22
N GLN A 193 -2.09 28.38 -31.22
CA GLN A 193 -2.38 27.55 -32.38
C GLN A 193 -1.16 26.74 -32.80
N LEU A 194 -1.37 25.43 -32.98
CA LEU A 194 -0.48 24.58 -33.77
C LEU A 194 -1.13 24.29 -35.12
N LEU A 195 -0.42 24.60 -36.20
CA LEU A 195 -0.89 24.41 -37.57
C LEU A 195 -0.02 23.40 -38.31
N ILE A 196 -0.64 22.65 -39.22
CA ILE A 196 0.03 21.80 -40.20
C ILE A 196 -0.45 22.21 -41.60
N ASN A 197 0.47 22.65 -42.45
CA ASN A 197 0.20 23.24 -43.75
C ASN A 197 -0.86 24.36 -43.64
N ASN A 198 -0.68 25.27 -42.67
CA ASN A 198 -1.59 26.38 -42.35
C ASN A 198 -3.00 25.99 -41.87
N ASN A 199 -3.27 24.71 -41.63
CA ASN A 199 -4.53 24.25 -41.03
C ASN A 199 -4.32 23.94 -39.55
N PRO A 200 -5.13 24.48 -38.62
CA PRO A 200 -5.05 24.11 -37.22
C PRO A 200 -5.17 22.60 -37.03
N ILE A 201 -4.39 22.04 -36.11
CA ILE A 201 -4.55 20.62 -35.78
C ILE A 201 -5.94 20.38 -35.16
N ASP A 202 -6.56 19.27 -35.56
CA ASP A 202 -7.83 18.84 -35.02
C ASP A 202 -7.61 17.66 -34.07
N TYR A 203 -7.81 17.92 -32.78
CA TYR A 203 -7.75 16.90 -31.72
C TYR A 203 -9.15 16.44 -31.27
N SER A 204 -10.21 16.77 -32.01
CA SER A 204 -11.59 16.38 -31.67
C SER A 204 -11.78 14.86 -31.56
N GLU A 205 -11.05 14.07 -32.36
CA GLU A 205 -11.04 12.61 -32.27
C GLU A 205 -10.48 12.07 -30.94
N ILE A 206 -9.62 12.85 -30.27
CA ILE A 206 -9.04 12.50 -28.97
C ILE A 206 -9.92 13.01 -27.82
N LEU A 207 -10.65 14.12 -28.02
CA LEU A 207 -11.54 14.72 -27.03
C LEU A 207 -12.91 14.03 -27.03
N GLU A 208 -13.11 13.08 -26.12
CA GLU A 208 -14.33 12.26 -26.09
C GLU A 208 -15.48 12.90 -25.29
N ASP A 209 -15.18 13.75 -24.31
CA ASP A 209 -16.19 14.52 -23.57
C ASP A 209 -15.60 15.88 -23.17
N ARG A 210 -16.43 16.93 -23.24
CA ARG A 210 -16.08 18.27 -22.81
C ARG A 210 -17.27 18.90 -22.12
N GLU A 211 -17.11 19.30 -20.87
CA GLU A 211 -18.14 20.00 -20.11
C GLU A 211 -17.59 21.31 -19.55
N VAL A 212 -18.39 22.37 -19.69
CA VAL A 212 -18.13 23.66 -19.04
C VAL A 212 -19.16 23.83 -17.94
N ARG A 213 -18.70 24.12 -16.72
CA ARG A 213 -19.57 24.30 -15.57
C ARG A 213 -19.07 25.48 -14.74
N LYS A 214 -20.00 26.34 -14.30
CA LYS A 214 -19.71 27.45 -13.41
C LYS A 214 -20.03 27.07 -11.98
N TYR A 215 -19.17 27.46 -11.06
CA TYR A 215 -19.36 27.31 -9.62
C TYR A 215 -19.21 28.66 -8.94
N ARG A 216 -19.86 28.81 -7.78
CA ARG A 216 -19.77 30.03 -6.98
C ARG A 216 -19.71 29.69 -5.51
N TYR A 217 -18.82 30.35 -4.77
CA TYR A 217 -18.75 30.31 -3.32
C TYR A 217 -18.67 31.74 -2.79
N ASN A 218 -19.74 32.20 -2.13
CA ASN A 218 -19.95 33.61 -1.79
C ASN A 218 -19.76 34.51 -3.02
N ASP A 219 -18.78 35.42 -3.00
CA ASP A 219 -18.48 36.35 -4.09
C ASP A 219 -17.40 35.84 -5.06
N VAL A 220 -16.87 34.62 -4.85
CA VAL A 220 -15.84 34.01 -5.71
C VAL A 220 -16.50 33.11 -6.76
N GLU A 221 -16.18 33.35 -8.03
CA GLU A 221 -16.63 32.53 -9.15
C GLU A 221 -15.52 31.63 -9.69
N PHE A 222 -15.91 30.47 -10.20
CA PHE A 222 -15.02 29.52 -10.85
C PHE A 222 -15.63 29.07 -12.17
N ASP A 223 -14.90 29.30 -13.26
CA ASP A 223 -15.19 28.71 -14.56
C ASP A 223 -14.39 27.41 -14.70
N VAL A 224 -15.08 26.27 -14.74
CA VAL A 224 -14.45 24.95 -14.82
C VAL A 224 -14.72 24.33 -16.18
N VAL A 225 -13.64 23.91 -16.85
CA VAL A 225 -13.69 23.10 -18.07
C VAL A 225 -13.13 21.72 -17.78
N PHE A 226 -13.98 20.71 -17.91
CA PHE A 226 -13.61 19.30 -17.83
C PHE A 226 -13.46 18.73 -19.23
N CYS A 227 -12.34 18.07 -19.51
CA CYS A 227 -12.09 17.35 -20.75
C CYS A 227 -11.75 15.89 -20.45
N ARG A 228 -12.36 14.95 -21.18
CA ARG A 228 -12.01 13.54 -21.17
C ARG A 228 -11.38 13.13 -22.49
N TRP A 229 -10.29 12.39 -22.38
CA TRP A 229 -9.52 11.93 -23.53
C TRP A 229 -9.80 10.45 -23.81
N THR A 230 -9.83 10.07 -25.08
CA THR A 230 -10.05 8.67 -25.51
C THR A 230 -8.90 7.75 -25.12
N GLN A 231 -7.70 8.31 -24.92
CA GLN A 231 -6.47 7.59 -24.68
C GLN A 231 -5.50 8.34 -23.77
N LYS A 232 -4.42 7.67 -23.37
CA LYS A 232 -3.38 8.23 -22.53
C LYS A 232 -2.61 9.31 -23.29
N LEU A 233 -2.38 10.45 -22.65
CA LEU A 233 -1.58 11.52 -23.21
C LEU A 233 -0.08 11.22 -23.09
N ASN A 234 0.71 11.84 -23.96
CA ASN A 234 2.17 11.70 -23.99
C ASN A 234 2.77 12.48 -22.82
N GLY A 235 3.33 11.78 -21.83
CA GLY A 235 4.03 12.41 -20.70
C GLY A 235 3.19 13.28 -19.76
N GLU A 236 1.90 13.49 -20.06
CA GLU A 236 0.98 14.32 -19.28
C GLU A 236 -0.11 13.47 -18.62
N TYR A 237 -0.26 13.63 -17.30
CA TYR A 237 -1.18 12.86 -16.47
C TYR A 237 -2.51 13.61 -16.32
N SER A 238 -3.50 12.97 -15.69
CA SER A 238 -4.72 13.69 -15.35
C SER A 238 -4.42 14.75 -14.29
N LYS A 239 -4.63 16.02 -14.65
CA LYS A 239 -4.27 17.19 -13.82
C LYS A 239 -5.40 18.20 -13.69
N TYR A 240 -5.36 18.94 -12.58
CA TYR A 240 -5.96 20.25 -12.45
C TYR A 240 -4.96 21.29 -12.97
N TYR A 241 -5.47 22.26 -13.72
CA TYR A 241 -4.77 23.46 -14.15
C TYR A 241 -5.52 24.66 -13.58
N TYR A 242 -4.85 25.46 -12.77
CA TYR A 242 -5.42 26.65 -12.13
C TYR A 242 -4.99 27.89 -12.90
N LEU A 243 -5.95 28.70 -13.34
CA LEU A 243 -5.76 29.88 -14.17
C LEU A 243 -6.31 31.13 -13.49
N ASP A 244 -5.62 32.27 -13.63
CA ASP A 244 -6.20 33.57 -13.24
C ASP A 244 -7.28 34.05 -14.22
N GLU A 245 -7.95 35.17 -13.93
CA GLU A 245 -9.00 35.74 -14.79
C GLU A 245 -8.50 36.10 -16.20
N ASN A 246 -7.19 36.25 -16.38
CA ASN A 246 -6.56 36.50 -17.68
C ASN A 246 -6.16 35.19 -18.39
N ASN A 247 -6.68 34.03 -17.95
CA ASN A 247 -6.37 32.70 -18.48
C ASN A 247 -4.88 32.35 -18.45
N ARG A 248 -4.11 32.89 -17.50
CA ARG A 248 -2.71 32.52 -17.30
C ARG A 248 -2.62 31.39 -16.30
N GLU A 249 -1.98 30.29 -16.68
CA GLU A 249 -1.73 29.16 -15.78
C GLU A 249 -0.83 29.60 -14.62
N LYS A 250 -1.34 29.45 -13.39
CA LYS A 250 -0.62 29.72 -12.15
C LYS A 250 0.00 28.46 -11.56
N PHE A 251 -0.71 27.34 -11.65
CA PHE A 251 -0.27 26.09 -11.06
C PHE A 251 -0.97 24.88 -11.71
N LYS A 252 -0.32 23.72 -11.68
CA LYS A 252 -0.91 22.43 -12.03
C LYS A 252 -0.52 21.32 -11.05
N GLU A 253 -1.45 20.41 -10.81
CA GLU A 253 -1.20 19.22 -9.98
C GLU A 253 -2.06 18.04 -10.43
N ASN A 254 -1.67 16.83 -10.07
CA ASN A 254 -2.42 15.62 -10.43
C ASN A 254 -3.81 15.60 -9.79
N THR A 255 -4.78 15.01 -10.50
CA THR A 255 -6.11 14.76 -9.92
C THR A 255 -6.10 13.66 -8.86
N THR A 256 -7.03 13.74 -7.91
CA THR A 256 -7.22 12.71 -6.87
C THR A 256 -7.54 11.33 -7.47
N LEU A 257 -8.11 11.33 -8.68
CA LEU A 257 -8.46 10.15 -9.47
C LEU A 257 -7.51 9.90 -10.65
N ASN A 258 -6.28 10.42 -10.59
CA ASN A 258 -5.26 10.13 -11.60
C ASN A 258 -4.79 8.67 -11.53
N ASN A 259 -4.55 8.07 -12.71
CA ASN A 259 -3.95 6.76 -12.88
C ASN A 259 -4.61 5.66 -12.02
N LYS A 260 -5.95 5.53 -12.10
CA LYS A 260 -6.75 4.52 -11.37
C LYS A 260 -6.90 3.18 -12.12
N GLY A 261 -6.10 2.93 -13.16
CA GLY A 261 -6.09 1.66 -13.90
C GLY A 261 -7.30 1.42 -14.82
N ASP A 262 -8.25 2.37 -14.87
CA ASP A 262 -9.48 2.31 -15.68
C ASP A 262 -9.34 2.97 -17.05
N ASN A 263 -8.18 3.55 -17.38
CA ASN A 263 -7.99 4.38 -18.57
C ASN A 263 -8.88 5.63 -18.60
N PHE A 264 -9.27 6.17 -17.44
CA PHE A 264 -10.04 7.41 -17.35
C PHE A 264 -9.13 8.65 -17.41
N TYR A 265 -8.69 8.98 -18.62
CA TYR A 265 -7.80 10.14 -18.87
C TYR A 265 -8.60 11.44 -18.96
N HIS A 266 -8.22 12.45 -18.17
CA HIS A 266 -8.97 13.70 -18.10
C HIS A 266 -8.08 14.89 -17.72
N SER A 267 -8.52 16.09 -18.09
CA SER A 267 -7.90 17.36 -17.68
C SER A 267 -8.99 18.29 -17.17
N VAL A 268 -8.68 19.05 -16.12
CA VAL A 268 -9.60 20.03 -15.54
C VAL A 268 -8.93 21.40 -15.52
N TYR A 269 -9.51 22.36 -16.20
CA TYR A 269 -9.06 23.76 -16.23
C TYR A 269 -9.99 24.58 -15.34
N ILE A 270 -9.43 25.38 -14.44
CA ILE A 270 -10.17 26.09 -13.39
C ILE A 270 -9.73 27.55 -13.41
N THR A 271 -10.60 28.43 -13.86
CA THR A 271 -10.33 29.87 -13.96
C THR A 271 -11.04 30.61 -12.82
N SER A 272 -10.30 31.43 -12.06
CA SER A 272 -10.86 32.25 -10.97
C SER A 272 -9.90 33.36 -10.53
N SER A 273 -10.43 34.50 -10.08
CA SER A 273 -9.66 35.56 -9.37
C SER A 273 -8.99 35.06 -8.10
N LEU A 274 -9.48 33.97 -7.50
CA LEU A 274 -8.87 33.38 -6.32
C LEU A 274 -7.37 33.07 -6.52
N PHE A 275 -6.97 32.74 -7.75
CA PHE A 275 -5.64 32.26 -8.09
C PHE A 275 -4.61 33.35 -8.40
N GLU A 276 -4.96 34.64 -8.36
CA GLU A 276 -4.05 35.73 -8.73
C GLU A 276 -2.79 35.77 -7.86
N ASP A 277 -2.96 35.75 -6.53
CA ASP A 277 -1.91 35.78 -5.50
C ASP A 277 -2.02 34.57 -4.56
N PHE A 278 -2.28 33.37 -5.11
CA PHE A 278 -2.53 32.16 -4.34
C PHE A 278 -1.24 31.38 -4.03
N ASP A 279 -1.04 31.05 -2.75
CA ASP A 279 0.06 30.19 -2.30
C ASP A 279 -0.33 28.71 -2.43
N PHE A 280 0.27 28.04 -3.42
CA PHE A 280 0.08 26.61 -3.69
C PHE A 280 1.02 25.69 -2.88
N SER A 281 1.87 26.22 -2.00
CA SER A 281 2.80 25.43 -1.20
C SER A 281 2.07 24.50 -0.21
N VAL A 282 2.63 23.31 -0.01
CA VAL A 282 2.10 22.31 0.94
C VAL A 282 2.75 22.55 2.29
N VAL A 283 1.97 22.81 3.33
CA VAL A 283 2.48 23.02 4.69
C VAL A 283 2.93 21.68 5.28
N THR A 284 4.20 21.33 5.12
CA THR A 284 4.83 20.22 5.84
C THR A 284 5.68 20.75 7.00
N GLY A 285 5.13 20.64 8.21
CA GLY A 285 5.90 20.52 9.45
C GLY A 285 6.81 21.66 9.93
N GLN A 286 6.99 22.76 9.19
CA GLN A 286 7.74 23.93 9.67
C GLN A 286 6.94 25.21 9.48
N LEU A 287 6.88 25.99 10.56
CA LEU A 287 6.21 27.27 10.68
C LEU A 287 6.77 28.25 9.63
N ARG A 288 6.16 28.33 8.45
CA ARG A 288 6.37 29.45 7.54
C ARG A 288 5.52 30.63 8.02
N LEU A 289 6.12 31.81 8.04
CA LEU A 289 5.39 33.07 8.16
C LEU A 289 4.25 33.07 7.13
N LYS A 290 3.01 33.30 7.57
CA LYS A 290 1.87 33.49 6.66
C LYS A 290 2.24 34.60 5.68
N ILE A 291 2.54 34.24 4.45
CA ILE A 291 2.60 35.20 3.36
C ILE A 291 1.15 35.71 3.20
N ALA A 292 0.98 37.02 3.11
CA ALA A 292 -0.34 37.60 2.88
C ALA A 292 -0.83 37.15 1.49
N GLY A 293 -1.97 36.45 1.44
CA GLY A 293 -2.54 35.88 0.21
C GLY A 293 -3.49 34.73 0.48
N ASN A 294 -4.25 34.32 -0.55
CA ASN A 294 -5.11 33.12 -0.49
C ASN A 294 -4.22 31.86 -0.49
N SER A 295 -4.71 30.76 0.08
CA SER A 295 -3.93 29.51 0.16
C SER A 295 -4.83 28.29 0.11
N ARG A 296 -4.23 27.09 0.12
CA ARG A 296 -4.97 25.81 0.16
C ARG A 296 -5.95 25.70 1.34
N GLU A 297 -5.79 26.50 2.38
CA GLU A 297 -6.71 26.55 3.52
C GLU A 297 -7.98 27.38 3.29
N ASP A 298 -8.05 28.13 2.18
CA ASP A 298 -9.21 28.93 1.82
C ASP A 298 -10.45 28.04 1.61
N GLU A 299 -11.58 28.44 2.21
CA GLU A 299 -12.83 27.69 2.12
C GLU A 299 -13.40 27.69 0.69
N ALA A 300 -13.17 28.75 -0.10
CA ALA A 300 -13.53 28.79 -1.51
C ALA A 300 -12.71 27.76 -2.32
N PHE A 301 -11.41 27.63 -2.01
CA PHE A 301 -10.55 26.61 -2.63
C PHE A 301 -10.98 25.19 -2.24
N LYS A 302 -11.22 24.93 -0.94
CA LYS A 302 -11.74 23.65 -0.43
C LYS A 302 -13.09 23.30 -1.03
N TYR A 303 -13.97 24.29 -1.22
CA TYR A 303 -15.25 24.12 -1.90
C TYR A 303 -15.07 23.69 -3.35
N ILE A 304 -14.33 24.45 -4.16
CA ILE A 304 -14.17 24.13 -5.59
C ILE A 304 -13.47 22.78 -5.78
N LYS A 305 -12.50 22.45 -4.92
CA LYS A 305 -11.83 21.14 -4.97
C LYS A 305 -12.81 19.98 -4.76
N ARG A 306 -13.69 20.09 -3.76
CA ARG A 306 -14.74 19.08 -3.49
C ARG A 306 -15.73 18.96 -4.65
N GLU A 307 -16.16 20.09 -5.22
CA GLU A 307 -17.11 20.10 -6.33
C GLU A 307 -16.52 19.52 -7.63
N ILE A 308 -15.24 19.78 -7.89
CA ILE A 308 -14.54 19.18 -9.03
C ILE A 308 -14.32 17.68 -8.80
N ASP A 309 -13.92 17.26 -7.60
CA ASP A 309 -13.80 15.83 -7.31
C ASP A 309 -15.14 15.10 -7.48
N LYS A 310 -16.25 15.75 -7.11
CA LYS A 310 -17.60 15.26 -7.37
C LYS A 310 -17.89 15.17 -8.87
N LEU A 311 -17.59 16.22 -9.65
CA LEU A 311 -17.73 16.22 -11.11
C LEU A 311 -16.94 15.08 -11.78
N ILE A 312 -15.68 14.88 -11.38
CA ILE A 312 -14.84 13.80 -11.90
C ILE A 312 -15.47 12.45 -11.58
N ARG A 313 -15.99 12.24 -10.36
CA ARG A 313 -16.71 11.00 -9.98
C ARG A 313 -17.98 10.81 -10.81
N GLU A 314 -18.80 11.85 -10.95
CA GLU A 314 -20.02 11.83 -11.78
C GLU A 314 -19.72 11.39 -13.22
N LYS A 315 -18.63 11.88 -13.81
CA LYS A 315 -18.17 11.51 -15.16
C LYS A 315 -17.53 10.13 -15.25
N ARG A 316 -16.83 9.71 -14.20
CA ARG A 316 -16.13 8.43 -14.13
C ARG A 316 -17.10 7.25 -14.01
N ILE A 317 -18.23 7.41 -13.30
CA ILE A 317 -19.19 6.32 -13.04
C ILE A 317 -19.77 5.71 -14.34
N PRO A 318 -20.36 6.50 -15.28
CA PRO A 318 -20.86 5.96 -16.54
C PRO A 318 -19.76 5.35 -17.41
N PHE A 319 -18.57 5.96 -17.39
CA PHE A 319 -17.41 5.49 -18.11
C PHE A 319 -17.00 4.10 -17.63
N ILE A 320 -16.82 3.91 -16.32
CA ILE A 320 -16.48 2.63 -15.72
C ILE A 320 -17.53 1.56 -16.08
N LYS A 321 -18.84 1.88 -16.05
CA LYS A 321 -19.89 0.94 -16.45
C LYS A 321 -19.75 0.50 -17.91
N LYS A 322 -19.43 1.42 -18.83
CA LYS A 322 -19.17 1.10 -20.25
C LYS A 322 -17.90 0.26 -20.41
N TYR A 323 -16.85 0.54 -19.63
CA TYR A 323 -15.58 -0.17 -19.69
C TYR A 323 -15.63 -1.55 -19.03
N ALA A 324 -16.38 -1.72 -17.94
CA ALA A 324 -16.62 -3.02 -17.33
C ALA A 324 -17.22 -4.00 -18.36
N LYS A 325 -18.19 -3.56 -19.16
CA LYS A 325 -18.74 -4.38 -20.26
C LYS A 325 -17.69 -4.76 -21.30
N ARG A 326 -16.81 -3.82 -21.69
CA ARG A 326 -15.70 -4.11 -22.60
C ARG A 326 -14.71 -5.10 -21.97
N PHE A 327 -14.45 -4.96 -20.68
CA PHE A 327 -13.56 -5.82 -19.92
C PHE A 327 -14.10 -7.26 -19.82
N LEU A 328 -15.40 -7.45 -19.55
CA LEU A 328 -16.05 -8.76 -19.58
C LEU A 328 -15.85 -9.44 -20.95
N LYS A 329 -16.01 -8.70 -22.05
CA LYS A 329 -15.71 -9.21 -23.39
C LYS A 329 -14.25 -9.65 -23.54
N THR A 330 -13.30 -8.90 -22.98
CA THR A 330 -11.88 -9.31 -22.95
C THR A 330 -11.64 -10.59 -22.13
N ILE A 331 -12.40 -10.82 -21.06
CA ILE A 331 -12.34 -12.07 -20.29
C ILE A 331 -12.82 -13.25 -21.14
N GLU A 332 -13.92 -13.07 -21.88
CA GLU A 332 -14.43 -14.07 -22.84
C GLU A 332 -13.39 -14.37 -23.93
N GLU A 333 -12.88 -13.34 -24.61
CA GLU A 333 -11.85 -13.47 -25.66
C GLU A 333 -10.57 -14.14 -25.15
N LYS A 334 -10.23 -13.97 -23.87
CA LYS A 334 -9.08 -14.59 -23.22
C LYS A 334 -9.37 -15.97 -22.62
N GLU A 335 -10.59 -16.50 -22.72
CA GLU A 335 -11.01 -17.80 -22.16
C GLU A 335 -10.66 -17.91 -20.65
N ALA A 336 -10.89 -16.82 -19.92
CA ALA A 336 -10.50 -16.69 -18.52
C ALA A 336 -11.60 -17.15 -17.55
N TYR A 337 -12.84 -17.32 -18.02
CA TYR A 337 -13.93 -17.89 -17.22
C TYR A 337 -13.64 -19.35 -16.82
N PRO A 338 -14.25 -19.83 -15.71
CA PRO A 338 -14.45 -21.26 -15.47
C PRO A 338 -15.27 -21.91 -16.60
N ASP A 339 -15.20 -23.24 -16.70
CA ASP A 339 -16.00 -23.98 -17.66
C ASP A 339 -17.46 -24.01 -17.17
N PHE A 340 -18.33 -23.24 -17.82
CA PHE A 340 -19.77 -23.18 -17.56
C PHE A 340 -20.51 -23.86 -18.72
N ASP A 341 -21.50 -24.71 -18.42
CA ASP A 341 -22.38 -25.27 -19.45
C ASP A 341 -23.51 -24.28 -19.78
N GLU A 342 -23.51 -23.73 -20.99
CA GLU A 342 -24.52 -22.76 -21.46
C GLU A 342 -25.95 -23.34 -21.48
N ASN A 343 -26.10 -24.67 -21.49
CA ASN A 343 -27.40 -25.34 -21.45
C ASN A 343 -27.90 -25.59 -20.02
N ASN A 344 -27.07 -25.33 -19.00
CA ASN A 344 -27.42 -25.50 -17.61
C ASN A 344 -27.87 -24.14 -17.00
N PRO A 345 -29.15 -24.01 -16.58
CA PRO A 345 -29.66 -22.78 -15.98
C PRO A 345 -28.88 -22.32 -14.73
N VAL A 346 -28.30 -23.26 -13.97
CA VAL A 346 -27.51 -22.95 -12.78
C VAL A 346 -26.16 -22.33 -13.14
N ASP A 347 -25.51 -22.83 -14.19
CA ASP A 347 -24.21 -22.32 -14.63
C ASP A 347 -24.35 -20.95 -15.32
N ASN A 348 -25.44 -20.73 -16.06
CA ASN A 348 -25.79 -19.40 -16.58
C ASN A 348 -25.98 -18.39 -15.45
N PHE A 349 -26.72 -18.76 -14.39
CA PHE A 349 -26.90 -17.90 -13.23
C PHE A 349 -25.58 -17.62 -12.49
N LYS A 350 -24.70 -18.62 -12.36
CA LYS A 350 -23.35 -18.44 -11.78
C LYS A 350 -22.50 -17.48 -12.61
N LYS A 351 -22.52 -17.58 -13.94
CA LYS A 351 -21.82 -16.66 -14.85
C LYS A 351 -22.33 -15.23 -14.68
N GLU A 352 -23.65 -15.02 -14.64
CA GLU A 352 -24.24 -13.70 -14.41
C GLU A 352 -23.81 -13.09 -13.06
N CYS A 353 -23.82 -13.88 -11.99
CA CYS A 353 -23.35 -13.44 -10.67
C CYS A 353 -21.86 -13.06 -10.68
N LEU A 354 -21.04 -13.84 -11.40
CA LEU A 354 -19.61 -13.57 -11.55
C LEU A 354 -19.36 -12.31 -12.38
N ASP A 355 -20.15 -12.06 -13.44
CA ASP A 355 -20.08 -10.84 -14.25
C ASP A 355 -20.43 -9.60 -13.42
N GLU A 356 -21.43 -9.69 -12.55
CA GLU A 356 -21.80 -8.62 -11.61
C GLU A 356 -20.68 -8.36 -10.59
N LEU A 357 -20.08 -9.42 -10.05
CA LEU A 357 -18.94 -9.31 -9.13
C LEU A 357 -17.73 -8.64 -9.81
N ILE A 358 -17.33 -9.13 -10.98
CA ILE A 358 -16.22 -8.57 -11.75
C ILE A 358 -16.49 -7.11 -12.08
N SER A 359 -17.71 -6.78 -12.50
CA SER A 359 -18.11 -5.40 -12.80
C SER A 359 -18.03 -4.51 -11.56
N THR A 360 -18.41 -5.04 -10.39
CA THR A 360 -18.33 -4.34 -9.11
C THR A 360 -16.89 -4.11 -8.69
N VAL A 361 -16.03 -5.14 -8.76
CA VAL A 361 -14.59 -5.02 -8.47
C VAL A 361 -13.93 -4.03 -9.41
N TYR A 362 -14.22 -4.12 -10.71
CA TYR A 362 -13.71 -3.18 -11.71
C TYR A 362 -14.21 -1.75 -11.44
N TYR A 363 -15.40 -1.60 -10.88
CA TYR A 363 -15.95 -0.30 -10.50
C TYR A 363 -15.28 0.31 -9.26
N VAL A 364 -15.01 -0.53 -8.26
CA VAL A 364 -14.39 -0.11 -7.00
C VAL A 364 -12.89 0.14 -7.19
N GLU A 365 -12.16 -0.83 -7.73
CA GLU A 365 -10.70 -0.74 -7.95
C GLU A 365 -10.29 -1.42 -9.28
N PRO A 366 -10.34 -0.68 -10.40
CA PRO A 366 -9.97 -1.18 -11.71
C PRO A 366 -8.53 -1.69 -11.79
N LYS A 367 -7.60 -1.19 -10.95
CA LYS A 367 -6.18 -1.60 -11.00
C LYS A 367 -5.98 -3.09 -10.78
N ILE A 368 -6.80 -3.72 -9.92
CA ILE A 368 -6.72 -5.15 -9.61
C ILE A 368 -6.87 -5.99 -10.89
N LEU A 369 -7.64 -5.48 -11.85
CA LEU A 369 -8.02 -6.18 -13.08
C LEU A 369 -7.32 -5.63 -14.34
N SER A 370 -6.59 -4.52 -14.22
CA SER A 370 -5.88 -3.86 -15.32
C SER A 370 -4.49 -4.46 -15.57
N GLY A 371 -4.06 -4.54 -16.82
CA GLY A 371 -2.68 -4.92 -17.19
C GLY A 371 -2.33 -6.42 -17.01
N LEU A 372 -3.31 -7.27 -16.70
CA LEU A 372 -3.08 -8.70 -16.47
C LEU A 372 -2.84 -9.49 -17.76
N ASN A 373 -1.84 -10.38 -17.75
CA ASN A 373 -1.64 -11.37 -18.80
C ASN A 373 -2.71 -12.49 -18.73
N LYS A 374 -2.84 -13.31 -19.79
CA LYS A 374 -3.88 -14.37 -19.87
C LYS A 374 -3.87 -15.31 -18.64
N PRO A 375 -2.71 -15.84 -18.19
CA PRO A 375 -2.65 -16.66 -16.97
C PRO A 375 -3.13 -15.94 -15.70
N GLN A 376 -2.65 -14.72 -15.44
CA GLN A 376 -3.01 -13.94 -14.25
C GLN A 376 -4.51 -13.62 -14.21
N LEU A 377 -5.06 -13.20 -15.35
CA LEU A 377 -6.49 -12.93 -15.48
C LEU A 377 -7.30 -14.20 -15.18
N LYS A 378 -6.93 -15.34 -15.78
CA LYS A 378 -7.61 -16.62 -15.56
C LYS A 378 -7.57 -17.05 -14.08
N THR A 379 -6.44 -16.87 -13.40
CA THR A 379 -6.33 -17.17 -11.96
C THR A 379 -7.27 -16.31 -11.12
N ILE A 380 -7.27 -14.99 -11.31
CA ILE A 380 -8.11 -14.07 -10.52
C ILE A 380 -9.60 -14.34 -10.75
N ILE A 381 -10.03 -14.50 -12.00
CA ILE A 381 -11.43 -14.77 -12.33
C ILE A 381 -11.90 -16.11 -11.73
N ARG A 382 -11.04 -17.15 -11.75
CA ARG A 382 -11.35 -18.43 -11.12
C ARG A 382 -11.39 -18.34 -9.60
N MET A 383 -10.53 -17.54 -8.98
CA MET A 383 -10.61 -17.28 -7.53
C MET A 383 -11.93 -16.59 -7.17
N PHE A 384 -12.37 -15.59 -7.94
CA PHE A 384 -13.67 -14.96 -7.74
C PHE A 384 -14.82 -15.95 -7.88
N ALA A 385 -14.76 -16.85 -8.87
CA ALA A 385 -15.75 -17.92 -9.02
C ALA A 385 -15.79 -18.86 -7.81
N LEU A 386 -14.63 -19.32 -7.31
CA LEU A 386 -14.53 -20.19 -6.13
C LEU A 386 -15.07 -19.52 -4.87
N ILE A 387 -14.78 -18.23 -4.67
CA ILE A 387 -15.28 -17.46 -3.53
C ILE A 387 -16.81 -17.32 -3.61
N MET A 388 -17.35 -17.07 -4.80
CA MET A 388 -18.80 -17.03 -5.03
C MET A 388 -19.47 -18.38 -4.74
N GLU A 389 -18.82 -19.50 -5.08
CA GLU A 389 -19.33 -20.85 -4.79
C GLU A 389 -19.28 -21.22 -3.30
N SER A 390 -18.36 -20.63 -2.53
CA SER A 390 -18.22 -20.89 -1.09
C SER A 390 -19.32 -20.23 -0.23
N GLY A 391 -20.12 -19.31 -0.79
CA GLY A 391 -21.19 -18.61 -0.06
C GLY A 391 -20.72 -17.47 0.86
N GLU A 392 -19.42 -17.19 0.96
CA GLU A 392 -18.84 -16.19 1.87
C GLU A 392 -18.76 -14.76 1.28
N LYS A 393 -19.91 -14.18 0.91
CA LYS A 393 -19.98 -12.81 0.34
C LYS A 393 -19.41 -11.74 1.29
N ASP A 394 -19.60 -11.90 2.59
CA ASP A 394 -19.10 -10.95 3.61
C ASP A 394 -17.58 -11.01 3.80
N SER A 395 -16.97 -12.19 3.62
CA SER A 395 -15.51 -12.36 3.68
C SER A 395 -14.84 -11.68 2.50
N PHE A 396 -15.45 -11.74 1.30
CA PHE A 396 -14.94 -11.07 0.10
C PHE A 396 -14.91 -9.54 0.24
N ILE A 397 -16.01 -8.93 0.69
CA ILE A 397 -16.08 -7.47 0.88
C ILE A 397 -15.06 -7.01 1.92
N LYS A 398 -14.88 -7.76 3.02
CA LYS A 398 -13.88 -7.44 4.06
C LYS A 398 -12.44 -7.57 3.56
N ILE A 399 -12.13 -8.59 2.76
CA ILE A 399 -10.78 -8.79 2.19
C ILE A 399 -10.45 -7.67 1.18
N ILE A 400 -11.40 -7.30 0.33
CA ILE A 400 -11.22 -6.18 -0.61
C ILE A 400 -11.07 -4.87 0.16
N ASP A 401 -11.91 -4.57 1.14
CA ASP A 401 -11.85 -3.32 1.91
C ASP A 401 -10.55 -3.20 2.73
N SER A 402 -10.07 -4.30 3.32
CA SER A 402 -8.81 -4.33 4.08
C SER A 402 -7.55 -4.21 3.22
N VAL A 403 -7.56 -4.73 1.98
CA VAL A 403 -6.42 -4.61 1.04
C VAL A 403 -6.45 -3.27 0.30
N VAL A 404 -7.64 -2.73 0.00
CA VAL A 404 -7.84 -1.48 -0.74
C VAL A 404 -7.49 -0.24 0.12
N ASN A 405 -7.72 -0.29 1.43
CA ASN A 405 -7.41 0.82 2.34
C ASN A 405 -5.95 0.85 2.82
N MET A 406 -5.09 -0.09 2.39
CA MET A 406 -3.67 -0.06 2.72
C MET A 406 -2.96 1.08 1.94
N SER A 407 -2.27 1.94 2.67
CA SER A 407 -1.32 2.91 2.13
C SER A 407 -0.17 2.20 1.39
N GLN A 408 0.62 2.98 0.63
CA GLN A 408 1.78 2.42 -0.07
C GLN A 408 2.82 1.86 0.92
N ASP A 409 2.98 2.51 2.07
CA ASP A 409 3.92 2.09 3.11
C ASP A 409 3.44 0.81 3.78
N GLU A 410 2.15 0.70 4.13
CA GLU A 410 1.57 -0.55 4.67
C GLU A 410 1.66 -1.72 3.70
N ARG A 411 1.54 -1.48 2.38
CA ARG A 411 1.76 -2.51 1.35
C ARG A 411 3.21 -2.99 1.32
N THR A 412 4.16 -2.06 1.46
CA THR A 412 5.59 -2.39 1.51
C THR A 412 5.92 -3.16 2.79
N GLU A 413 5.39 -2.74 3.94
CA GLU A 413 5.57 -3.44 5.21
C GLU A 413 4.95 -4.85 5.19
N LEU A 414 3.76 -5.02 4.60
CA LEU A 414 3.14 -6.33 4.44
C LEU A 414 3.97 -7.22 3.50
N ALA A 415 4.47 -6.67 2.39
CA ALA A 415 5.33 -7.41 1.47
C ALA A 415 6.63 -7.85 2.16
N GLU A 416 7.26 -6.96 2.93
CA GLU A 416 8.46 -7.26 3.71
C GLU A 416 8.19 -8.32 4.79
N ALA A 417 7.08 -8.23 5.52
CA ALA A 417 6.69 -9.25 6.50
C ALA A 417 6.50 -10.64 5.85
N LEU A 418 5.96 -10.68 4.63
CA LEU A 418 5.76 -11.92 3.86
C LEU A 418 7.05 -12.49 3.24
N GLU A 419 8.18 -11.76 3.27
CA GLU A 419 9.49 -12.34 2.93
C GLU A 419 9.99 -13.30 4.02
N TYR A 420 9.63 -13.04 5.28
CA TYR A 420 10.14 -13.77 6.45
C TYR A 420 9.14 -14.80 7.02
N THR A 421 7.86 -14.72 6.66
CA THR A 421 6.83 -15.65 7.12
C THR A 421 5.68 -15.78 6.12
N THR A 422 4.71 -16.67 6.37
CA THR A 422 3.54 -16.86 5.50
C THR A 422 2.29 -16.26 6.11
N MET A 423 1.34 -15.85 5.25
CA MET A 423 0.03 -15.37 5.70
C MET A 423 -0.70 -16.40 6.59
N SER A 424 -0.51 -17.69 6.32
CA SER A 424 -1.05 -18.77 7.16
C SER A 424 -0.45 -18.77 8.57
N ASN A 425 0.87 -18.59 8.70
CA ASN A 425 1.54 -18.54 10.00
C ASN A 425 1.19 -17.27 10.79
N ILE A 426 1.08 -16.12 10.11
CA ILE A 426 0.60 -14.86 10.70
C ILE A 426 -0.82 -15.07 11.25
N SER A 427 -1.73 -15.56 10.40
CA SER A 427 -3.12 -15.81 10.77
C SER A 427 -3.25 -16.78 11.95
N ARG A 428 -2.53 -17.91 11.92
CA ARG A 428 -2.51 -18.89 13.02
C ARG A 428 -2.08 -18.27 14.34
N THR A 429 -1.09 -17.39 14.32
CA THR A 429 -0.57 -16.70 15.53
C THR A 429 -1.61 -15.72 16.08
N ILE A 430 -2.25 -14.92 15.21
CA ILE A 430 -3.29 -13.97 15.60
C ILE A 430 -4.51 -14.73 16.18
N MET A 431 -4.92 -15.83 15.54
CA MET A 431 -6.02 -16.66 16.04
C MET A 431 -5.70 -17.30 17.39
N MET A 432 -4.48 -17.81 17.57
CA MET A 432 -4.03 -18.33 18.87
C MET A 432 -4.12 -17.25 19.97
N LEU A 433 -3.65 -16.02 19.72
CA LEU A 433 -3.72 -14.93 20.70
C LEU A 433 -5.16 -14.53 21.03
N LYS A 434 -6.02 -14.43 20.00
CA LYS A 434 -7.45 -14.14 20.16
C LYS A 434 -8.15 -15.24 20.96
N ASP A 435 -7.88 -16.50 20.67
CA ASP A 435 -8.50 -17.64 21.35
C ASP A 435 -7.99 -17.81 22.80
N ARG A 436 -6.74 -17.40 23.10
CA ARG A 436 -6.24 -17.29 24.49
C ARG A 436 -7.01 -16.24 25.29
N ALA A 437 -7.18 -15.05 24.71
CA ALA A 437 -7.96 -13.98 25.33
C ALA A 437 -9.41 -14.43 25.58
N GLN A 438 -9.99 -15.16 24.62
CA GLN A 438 -11.32 -15.76 24.74
C GLN A 438 -11.39 -16.77 25.89
N ALA A 439 -10.45 -17.71 25.95
CA ALA A 439 -10.41 -18.72 27.03
C ALA A 439 -10.30 -18.08 28.42
N VAL A 440 -9.51 -17.01 28.57
CA VAL A 440 -9.42 -16.26 29.84
C VAL A 440 -10.73 -15.58 30.19
N ALA A 441 -11.40 -14.95 29.22
CA ALA A 441 -12.71 -14.31 29.43
C ALA A 441 -13.79 -15.33 29.82
N ASP A 442 -13.77 -16.52 29.21
CA ASP A 442 -14.68 -17.61 29.49
C ASP A 442 -14.44 -18.21 30.89
N LEU A 443 -13.17 -18.44 31.25
CA LEU A 443 -12.80 -18.93 32.58
C LEU A 443 -13.16 -17.92 33.68
N LYS A 444 -12.97 -16.62 33.44
CA LYS A 444 -13.36 -15.55 34.36
C LYS A 444 -14.86 -15.59 34.64
N GLU A 445 -15.66 -15.88 33.62
CA GLU A 445 -17.11 -16.07 33.75
C GLU A 445 -17.44 -17.31 34.60
N LEU A 446 -16.83 -18.47 34.28
CA LEU A 446 -17.03 -19.71 35.06
C LEU A 446 -16.66 -19.55 36.54
N VAL A 447 -15.59 -18.82 36.84
CA VAL A 447 -15.08 -18.67 38.21
C VAL A 447 -15.89 -17.67 39.05
N PHE A 448 -16.34 -16.56 38.47
CA PHE A 448 -16.98 -15.47 39.21
C PHE A 448 -18.49 -15.39 39.06
N ASN A 449 -19.07 -15.90 37.96
CA ASN A 449 -20.52 -15.89 37.77
C ASN A 449 -21.17 -17.06 38.51
N LYS A 450 -21.80 -16.74 39.66
CA LYS A 450 -22.46 -17.72 40.51
C LYS A 450 -23.70 -18.36 39.87
N GLU A 451 -24.31 -17.72 38.88
CA GLU A 451 -25.52 -18.20 38.20
C GLU A 451 -25.24 -19.39 37.29
N LEU A 452 -24.01 -19.52 36.79
CA LEU A 452 -23.59 -20.63 35.94
C LEU A 452 -23.38 -21.95 36.69
N GLY A 453 -23.34 -21.93 38.03
CA GLY A 453 -23.23 -23.14 38.85
C GLY A 453 -21.94 -23.96 38.61
N ALA A 454 -20.88 -23.33 38.08
CA ALA A 454 -19.63 -23.99 37.76
C ALA A 454 -18.91 -24.46 39.03
N GLY A 455 -18.76 -25.78 39.16
CA GLY A 455 -17.98 -26.44 40.21
C GLY A 455 -16.54 -26.70 39.76
N GLU A 456 -15.70 -27.03 40.75
CA GLU A 456 -14.30 -27.41 40.56
C GLU A 456 -14.16 -28.58 39.57
N ILE A 457 -14.76 -29.73 39.90
CA ILE A 457 -14.63 -30.99 39.15
C ILE A 457 -15.35 -30.96 37.80
N ASN A 458 -16.56 -30.40 37.75
CA ASN A 458 -17.42 -30.53 36.58
C ASN A 458 -17.26 -29.39 35.55
N SER A 459 -16.37 -28.43 35.79
CA SER A 459 -16.22 -27.26 34.91
C SER A 459 -14.79 -26.71 34.90
N ILE A 460 -14.25 -26.34 36.06
CA ILE A 460 -13.00 -25.57 36.12
C ILE A 460 -11.79 -26.46 35.85
N GLN A 461 -11.74 -27.66 36.44
CA GLN A 461 -10.65 -28.63 36.21
C GLN A 461 -10.57 -29.04 34.72
N PRO A 462 -11.64 -29.52 34.06
CA PRO A 462 -11.60 -29.85 32.63
C PRO A 462 -11.23 -28.68 31.72
N PHE A 463 -11.61 -27.45 32.10
CA PHE A 463 -11.23 -26.25 31.37
C PHE A 463 -9.73 -26.02 31.45
N ILE A 464 -9.17 -26.12 32.65
CA ILE A 464 -7.76 -25.84 32.90
C ILE A 464 -6.85 -26.94 32.33
N GLU A 465 -7.28 -28.20 32.33
CA GLU A 465 -6.55 -29.29 31.65
C GLU A 465 -6.32 -28.99 30.15
N LYS A 466 -7.25 -28.27 29.51
CA LYS A 466 -7.11 -27.83 28.11
C LYS A 466 -6.29 -26.54 27.96
N HIS A 467 -6.13 -25.77 29.03
CA HIS A 467 -5.53 -24.43 29.02
C HIS A 467 -4.46 -24.24 30.12
N TYR A 468 -3.69 -25.28 30.43
CA TYR A 468 -2.64 -25.25 31.47
C TYR A 468 -1.50 -24.26 31.17
N TRP A 469 -1.42 -23.75 29.93
CA TRP A 469 -0.51 -22.67 29.56
C TRP A 469 -0.71 -21.40 30.40
N LEU A 470 -1.85 -21.24 31.08
CA LEU A 470 -2.08 -20.18 32.08
C LEU A 470 -1.08 -20.20 33.24
N PHE A 471 -0.49 -21.37 33.53
CA PHE A 471 0.55 -21.55 34.56
C PHE A 471 1.97 -21.57 33.96
N GLY A 472 2.09 -21.47 32.63
CA GLY A 472 3.32 -21.25 31.89
C GLY A 472 3.30 -21.80 30.46
N GLU A 473 3.82 -21.03 29.51
CA GLU A 473 3.66 -21.30 28.07
C GLU A 473 4.42 -22.50 27.50
N GLN A 474 5.38 -23.07 28.25
CA GLN A 474 6.29 -24.13 27.76
C GLN A 474 6.15 -25.46 28.51
N TYR A 475 5.09 -25.62 29.30
CA TYR A 475 4.79 -26.89 29.94
C TYR A 475 4.11 -27.84 28.94
N HIS A 476 4.31 -29.14 29.11
CA HIS A 476 3.59 -30.23 28.46
C HIS A 476 2.86 -30.99 29.58
N LEU A 477 1.59 -31.32 29.36
CA LEU A 477 0.81 -32.07 30.35
C LEU A 477 1.33 -33.50 30.43
N VAL A 478 1.60 -33.98 31.66
CA VAL A 478 2.05 -35.36 31.88
C VAL A 478 0.84 -36.31 31.83
N THR A 479 -0.34 -35.85 32.24
CA THR A 479 -1.55 -36.68 32.48
C THR A 479 -2.83 -35.87 32.28
N ALA A 480 -3.78 -36.34 31.45
CA ALA A 480 -5.06 -35.64 31.22
C ALA A 480 -6.19 -36.05 32.17
N GLU A 481 -6.07 -37.15 32.93
CA GLU A 481 -7.09 -37.56 33.91
C GLU A 481 -6.43 -37.87 35.24
N GLU A 482 -6.80 -37.09 36.27
CA GLU A 482 -6.52 -37.27 37.72
C GLU A 482 -5.48 -38.36 38.07
N PRO A 483 -4.18 -38.18 37.74
CA PRO A 483 -3.23 -39.23 38.00
C PRO A 483 -2.99 -39.34 39.49
N ASP A 484 -2.93 -40.57 39.98
CA ASP A 484 -2.22 -40.77 41.23
C ASP A 484 -0.71 -40.58 41.04
N PHE A 485 0.04 -40.48 42.15
CA PHE A 485 1.48 -40.27 42.07
C PHE A 485 2.22 -41.40 41.33
N GLU A 486 1.69 -42.63 41.32
CA GLU A 486 2.29 -43.76 40.61
C GLU A 486 2.15 -43.60 39.08
N GLU A 487 0.96 -43.25 38.59
CA GLU A 487 0.73 -42.98 37.17
C GLU A 487 1.49 -41.73 36.71
N ALA A 488 1.52 -40.68 37.53
CA ALA A 488 2.32 -39.49 37.29
C ALA A 488 3.81 -39.84 37.15
N LEU A 489 4.34 -40.71 38.01
CA LEU A 489 5.73 -41.16 37.96
C LEU A 489 6.03 -42.00 36.70
N ARG A 490 5.12 -42.92 36.35
CA ARG A 490 5.24 -43.77 35.15
C ARG A 490 5.43 -42.93 33.90
N ARG A 491 4.56 -41.94 33.71
CA ARG A 491 4.61 -41.04 32.54
C ARG A 491 5.77 -40.06 32.62
N TYR A 492 6.11 -39.57 33.81
CA TYR A 492 7.28 -38.72 34.01
C TYR A 492 8.59 -39.40 33.59
N ILE A 493 8.78 -40.67 33.95
CA ILE A 493 9.94 -41.47 33.53
C ILE A 493 9.97 -41.66 32.02
N TYR A 494 8.81 -41.94 31.41
CA TYR A 494 8.72 -42.05 29.95
C TYR A 494 9.14 -40.75 29.25
N ILE A 495 8.71 -39.58 29.75
CA ILE A 495 9.10 -38.29 29.17
C ILE A 495 10.61 -38.04 29.32
N LEU A 496 11.21 -38.45 30.44
CA LEU A 496 12.64 -38.27 30.70
C LEU A 496 13.54 -39.22 29.89
N LYS A 497 13.14 -40.49 29.74
CA LYS A 497 14.03 -41.56 29.26
C LYS A 497 13.51 -42.33 28.04
N GLY A 498 12.22 -42.20 27.71
CA GLY A 498 11.55 -43.05 26.72
C GLY A 498 11.22 -44.46 27.23
N ASP A 499 11.44 -44.74 28.52
CA ASP A 499 11.25 -46.06 29.11
C ASP A 499 9.78 -46.30 29.47
N ALA A 500 9.10 -47.17 28.72
CA ALA A 500 7.74 -47.60 29.02
C ALA A 500 7.74 -48.62 30.18
N HIS A 501 7.23 -48.22 31.33
CA HIS A 501 7.03 -49.09 32.50
C HIS A 501 5.57 -49.52 32.60
N THR A 502 5.32 -50.73 33.10
CA THR A 502 3.98 -51.21 33.45
C THR A 502 3.49 -50.61 34.77
N LYS A 503 2.17 -50.66 35.03
CA LYS A 503 1.60 -50.11 36.28
C LYS A 503 2.12 -50.87 37.51
N GLU A 504 2.44 -52.14 37.36
CA GLU A 504 2.95 -53.02 38.40
C GLU A 504 4.42 -52.71 38.76
N GLU A 505 5.20 -52.13 37.84
CA GLU A 505 6.61 -51.77 38.03
C GLU A 505 6.80 -50.44 38.78
N ILE A 506 5.76 -49.60 38.84
CA ILE A 506 5.81 -48.29 39.48
C ILE A 506 4.99 -48.31 40.76
N THR A 507 5.66 -48.53 41.89
CA THR A 507 5.08 -48.41 43.24
C THR A 507 5.82 -47.37 44.06
N ILE A 508 5.07 -46.53 44.79
CA ILE A 508 5.62 -45.53 45.70
C ILE A 508 5.33 -45.97 47.15
N ASP A 509 6.34 -45.87 48.02
CA ASP A 509 6.21 -46.17 49.45
C ASP A 509 5.83 -44.91 50.24
N ASP A 510 4.60 -44.44 50.05
CA ASP A 510 4.01 -43.32 50.78
C ASP A 510 2.49 -43.52 50.97
N PRO A 511 1.89 -43.17 52.13
CA PRO A 511 0.45 -43.26 52.34
C PRO A 511 -0.38 -42.45 51.33
N ASP A 512 0.17 -41.36 50.78
CA ASP A 512 -0.51 -40.50 49.81
C ASP A 512 -0.27 -40.93 48.34
N ARG A 513 0.35 -42.09 48.07
CA ARG A 513 0.67 -42.55 46.69
C ARG A 513 -0.53 -42.63 45.73
N ARG A 514 -1.75 -42.85 46.25
CA ARG A 514 -3.01 -42.93 45.50
C ARG A 514 -3.77 -41.60 45.44
N LYS A 515 -3.21 -40.51 45.97
CA LYS A 515 -3.83 -39.19 45.90
C LYS A 515 -3.69 -38.63 44.50
N GLN A 516 -4.78 -38.04 44.02
CA GLN A 516 -4.87 -37.46 42.69
C GLN A 516 -4.55 -35.97 42.76
N MET A 517 -3.83 -35.50 41.75
CA MET A 517 -3.50 -34.10 41.58
C MET A 517 -4.28 -33.55 40.40
N ASP A 518 -4.78 -32.32 40.48
CA ASP A 518 -5.60 -31.75 39.40
C ASP A 518 -4.79 -31.54 38.12
N ILE A 519 -3.54 -31.08 38.23
CA ILE A 519 -2.64 -30.91 37.08
C ILE A 519 -1.23 -31.32 37.47
N PHE A 520 -0.63 -32.12 36.59
CA PHE A 520 0.81 -32.36 36.57
C PHE A 520 1.38 -32.06 35.18
N ALA A 521 2.30 -31.10 35.09
CA ALA A 521 2.89 -30.71 33.81
C ALA A 521 4.40 -30.48 33.92
N VAL A 522 5.13 -30.78 32.85
CA VAL A 522 6.60 -30.70 32.77
C VAL A 522 7.06 -29.83 31.62
N ARG A 523 8.08 -29.00 31.86
CA ARG A 523 8.71 -28.16 30.84
C ARG A 523 9.95 -28.86 30.33
N GLN A 524 9.85 -29.42 29.12
CA GLN A 524 10.96 -30.00 28.39
C GLN A 524 11.66 -28.93 27.54
N MET A 525 12.98 -28.87 27.60
CA MET A 525 13.80 -28.04 26.73
C MET A 525 14.01 -28.72 25.37
N LYS A 526 14.46 -27.96 24.36
CA LYS A 526 14.70 -28.49 23.00
C LYS A 526 15.71 -29.65 22.93
N ASN A 527 16.54 -29.80 23.94
CA ASN A 527 17.53 -30.88 24.07
C ASN A 527 16.96 -32.14 24.77
N GLY A 528 15.68 -32.15 25.14
CA GLY A 528 15.03 -33.27 25.83
C GLY A 528 15.05 -33.19 27.36
N ASP A 529 15.84 -32.28 27.96
CA ASP A 529 15.94 -32.17 29.41
C ASP A 529 14.71 -31.51 30.02
N ILE A 530 14.22 -32.03 31.15
CA ILE A 530 13.20 -31.34 31.95
C ILE A 530 13.87 -30.22 32.75
N LYS A 531 13.37 -29.01 32.58
CA LYS A 531 13.82 -27.81 33.32
C LYS A 531 13.03 -27.59 34.59
N SER A 532 11.72 -27.80 34.52
CA SER A 532 10.82 -27.55 35.63
C SER A 532 9.55 -28.37 35.54
N SER A 533 8.97 -28.68 36.69
CA SER A 533 7.71 -29.42 36.84
C SER A 533 6.73 -28.59 37.66
N ILE A 534 5.45 -28.63 37.30
CA ILE A 534 4.38 -27.97 38.03
C ILE A 534 3.34 -28.95 38.50
N ILE A 535 2.88 -28.76 39.73
CA ILE A 535 1.70 -29.43 40.29
C ILE A 535 0.71 -28.34 40.69
N VAL A 536 -0.52 -28.43 40.20
CA VAL A 536 -1.56 -27.45 40.52
C VAL A 536 -2.69 -28.16 41.25
N GLU A 537 -3.13 -27.57 42.35
CA GLU A 537 -4.32 -27.95 43.10
C GLU A 537 -5.30 -26.78 43.03
N LEU A 538 -6.46 -27.01 42.45
CA LEU A 538 -7.54 -26.04 42.33
C LEU A 538 -8.52 -26.27 43.48
N LYS A 539 -9.10 -25.20 44.00
CA LYS A 539 -10.20 -25.28 44.97
C LYS A 539 -11.42 -24.55 44.46
N HIS A 540 -12.58 -25.09 44.81
CA HIS A 540 -13.87 -24.54 44.44
C HIS A 540 -13.91 -23.04 44.76
N PRO A 541 -14.43 -22.18 43.86
CA PRO A 541 -14.65 -20.75 44.06
C PRO A 541 -15.24 -20.28 45.41
N LYS A 542 -15.88 -21.18 46.17
CA LYS A 542 -16.50 -20.90 47.47
C LYS A 542 -15.57 -21.14 48.66
N VAL A 543 -14.50 -21.93 48.49
CA VAL A 543 -13.54 -22.29 49.53
C VAL A 543 -12.60 -21.11 49.77
N VAL A 544 -12.34 -20.80 51.04
CA VAL A 544 -11.29 -19.87 51.45
C VAL A 544 -10.04 -20.69 51.73
N LEU A 545 -8.95 -20.43 51.00
CA LEU A 545 -7.70 -21.16 51.20
C LEU A 545 -7.08 -20.81 52.56
N GLY A 546 -6.80 -21.83 53.36
CA GLY A 546 -6.11 -21.73 54.65
C GLY A 546 -5.03 -22.79 54.81
N TYR A 547 -4.59 -23.01 56.04
CA TYR A 547 -3.54 -23.99 56.32
C TYR A 547 -3.90 -25.43 55.92
N LYS A 548 -5.18 -25.81 55.99
CA LYS A 548 -5.62 -27.16 55.60
C LYS A 548 -5.32 -27.44 54.12
N GLU A 549 -5.67 -26.50 53.24
CA GLU A 549 -5.45 -26.62 51.79
C GLU A 549 -3.96 -26.49 51.46
N LEU A 550 -3.23 -25.59 52.13
CA LEU A 550 -1.78 -25.47 51.97
C LEU A 550 -1.04 -26.75 52.41
N GLU A 551 -1.49 -27.40 53.49
CA GLU A 551 -0.92 -28.65 53.97
C GLU A 551 -1.11 -29.79 52.97
N GLN A 552 -2.23 -29.81 52.23
CA GLN A 552 -2.43 -30.77 51.13
C GLN A 552 -1.33 -30.64 50.08
N VAL A 553 -1.03 -29.42 49.64
CA VAL A 553 0.02 -29.16 48.65
C VAL A 553 1.42 -29.46 49.22
N LYS A 554 1.65 -29.20 50.51
CA LYS A 554 2.89 -29.60 51.19
C LYS A 554 3.08 -31.11 51.21
N ARG A 555 2.02 -31.89 51.46
CA ARG A 555 2.06 -33.36 51.39
C ARG A 555 2.43 -33.85 49.99
N TYR A 556 1.86 -33.25 48.94
CA TYR A 556 2.25 -33.59 47.55
C TYR A 556 3.74 -33.34 47.31
N LYS A 557 4.25 -32.20 47.75
CA LYS A 557 5.68 -31.87 47.69
C LYS A 557 6.52 -32.90 48.47
N ASP A 558 6.05 -33.36 49.63
CA ASP A 558 6.76 -34.38 50.41
C ASP A 558 6.78 -35.75 49.72
N VAL A 559 5.71 -36.17 49.02
CA VAL A 559 5.69 -37.39 48.20
C VAL A 559 6.75 -37.32 47.09
N ILE A 560 6.76 -36.22 46.32
CA ILE A 560 7.76 -35.98 45.26
C ILE A 560 9.18 -35.96 45.82
N LEU A 561 9.39 -35.31 46.96
CA LEU A 561 10.71 -35.19 47.58
C LEU A 561 11.26 -36.54 48.08
N LYS A 562 10.41 -37.42 48.63
CA LYS A 562 10.82 -38.74 49.12
C LYS A 562 11.13 -39.71 47.98
N GLU A 563 10.43 -39.59 46.86
CA GLU A 563 10.60 -40.48 45.71
C GLU A 563 11.75 -40.02 44.82
N ALA A 564 12.92 -40.66 44.97
CA ALA A 564 14.14 -40.31 44.25
C ALA A 564 13.98 -40.29 42.73
N ARG A 565 13.06 -41.08 42.16
CA ARG A 565 12.82 -41.13 40.70
C ARG A 565 12.23 -39.84 40.12
N PHE A 566 11.66 -38.96 40.95
CA PHE A 566 11.23 -37.60 40.53
C PHE A 566 12.34 -36.54 40.62
N ASN A 567 13.43 -36.82 41.33
CA ASN A 567 14.36 -35.79 41.78
C ASN A 567 15.66 -35.78 40.96
N ALA A 568 15.96 -34.63 40.36
CA ALA A 568 17.27 -34.34 39.78
C ALA A 568 17.70 -32.90 40.11
N PRO A 569 19.00 -32.61 40.31
CA PRO A 569 19.49 -31.31 40.78
C PRO A 569 19.16 -30.12 39.85
N ASN A 570 18.88 -30.40 38.58
CA ASN A 570 18.61 -29.43 37.52
C ASN A 570 17.11 -29.16 37.30
N ILE A 571 16.22 -29.78 38.09
CA ILE A 571 14.76 -29.71 37.89
C ILE A 571 14.15 -28.82 38.97
N GLU A 572 13.50 -27.73 38.58
CA GLU A 572 12.74 -26.86 39.50
C GLU A 572 11.30 -27.38 39.68
N TRP A 573 10.87 -27.60 40.91
CA TRP A 573 9.50 -28.03 41.24
C TRP A 573 8.67 -26.87 41.78
N LYS A 574 7.54 -26.58 41.15
CA LYS A 574 6.60 -25.54 41.59
C LYS A 574 5.23 -26.12 41.87
N PHE A 575 4.71 -25.82 43.04
CA PHE A 575 3.38 -26.23 43.45
C PHE A 575 2.48 -25.01 43.53
N TYR A 576 1.27 -25.10 42.99
CA TYR A 576 0.30 -24.02 42.99
C TYR A 576 -0.96 -24.47 43.71
N LEU A 577 -1.38 -23.69 44.70
CA LEU A 577 -2.72 -23.77 45.28
C LEU A 577 -3.53 -22.59 44.76
N VAL A 578 -4.65 -22.85 44.08
CA VAL A 578 -5.45 -21.81 43.42
C VAL A 578 -6.89 -21.79 43.93
N GLY A 579 -7.40 -20.59 44.19
CA GLY A 579 -8.79 -20.39 44.61
C GLY A 579 -9.25 -18.94 44.44
N ASN A 580 -10.44 -18.59 44.91
CA ASN A 580 -10.94 -17.21 44.80
C ASN A 580 -10.40 -16.26 45.87
N LYS A 581 -10.05 -16.79 47.04
CA LYS A 581 -9.59 -16.01 48.19
C LYS A 581 -8.85 -16.89 49.18
N TYR A 582 -7.91 -16.30 49.90
CA TYR A 582 -7.20 -16.93 51.01
C TYR A 582 -7.39 -16.13 52.31
N ASN A 583 -7.17 -16.76 53.45
CA ASN A 583 -7.30 -16.13 54.76
C ASN A 583 -6.01 -15.38 55.19
N THR A 584 -6.06 -14.73 56.35
CA THR A 584 -4.92 -13.99 56.92
C THR A 584 -3.72 -14.87 57.25
N GLN A 585 -3.91 -16.19 57.45
CA GLN A 585 -2.81 -17.12 57.72
C GLN A 585 -1.92 -17.24 56.47
N ILE A 586 -2.53 -17.51 55.32
CA ILE A 586 -1.82 -17.56 54.04
C ILE A 586 -1.19 -16.21 53.70
N GLU A 587 -1.90 -15.11 53.94
CA GLU A 587 -1.38 -13.76 53.71
C GLU A 587 -0.08 -13.50 54.50
N ASN A 588 -0.01 -14.00 55.74
CA ASN A 588 1.19 -13.91 56.56
C ASN A 588 2.33 -14.77 56.01
N GLU A 589 2.06 -16.00 55.54
CA GLU A 589 3.09 -16.83 54.88
C GLU A 589 3.67 -16.13 53.64
N ILE A 590 2.81 -15.50 52.82
CA ILE A 590 3.26 -14.73 51.65
C ILE A 590 4.13 -13.54 52.10
N LYS A 591 3.70 -12.81 53.13
CA LYS A 591 4.46 -11.67 53.68
C LYS A 591 5.84 -12.09 54.20
N ASN A 592 5.92 -13.25 54.85
CA ASN A 592 7.16 -13.78 55.40
C ASN A 592 8.21 -14.00 54.32
N LEU A 593 7.83 -14.44 53.12
CA LEU A 593 8.76 -14.73 52.01
C LEU A 593 8.87 -13.60 50.96
N ARG A 594 8.36 -12.40 51.25
CA ARG A 594 8.45 -11.27 50.32
C ARG A 594 9.89 -10.91 49.91
N TYR A 595 10.86 -11.15 50.79
CA TYR A 595 12.27 -10.84 50.52
C TYR A 595 12.86 -11.69 49.39
N ASN A 596 12.23 -12.81 49.00
CA ASN A 596 12.61 -13.63 47.85
C ASN A 596 12.29 -12.94 46.51
N GLY A 597 11.51 -11.84 46.51
CA GLY A 597 11.17 -11.10 45.30
C GLY A 597 10.11 -11.77 44.41
N GLU A 598 9.52 -12.87 44.86
CA GLU A 598 8.48 -13.60 44.13
C GLU A 598 7.10 -13.37 44.74
N LYS A 599 6.10 -13.07 43.90
CA LYS A 599 4.71 -12.85 44.36
C LYS A 599 4.04 -14.18 44.69
N SER A 600 3.16 -14.14 45.70
CA SER A 600 2.32 -15.28 46.10
C SER A 600 3.08 -16.53 46.59
N LEU A 601 4.38 -16.40 46.88
CA LEU A 601 5.25 -17.47 47.36
C LEU A 601 5.04 -17.70 48.87
N VAL A 602 4.80 -18.94 49.29
CA VAL A 602 4.59 -19.33 50.71
C VAL A 602 5.59 -20.36 51.21
N TYR A 603 6.38 -20.95 50.32
CA TYR A 603 7.46 -21.88 50.68
C TYR A 603 8.54 -21.86 49.60
N SER A 604 9.82 -21.82 50.00
CA SER A 604 10.96 -21.94 49.08
C SER A 604 12.12 -22.60 49.80
N VAL A 605 12.48 -23.82 49.37
CA VAL A 605 13.65 -24.56 49.86
C VAL A 605 14.27 -25.29 48.67
N ASP A 606 15.58 -25.14 48.47
CA ASP A 606 16.32 -25.72 47.35
C ASP A 606 15.65 -25.43 45.99
N ASN A 607 15.31 -26.48 45.24
CA ASN A 607 14.62 -26.44 43.96
C ASN A 607 13.09 -26.56 44.08
N PHE A 608 12.51 -26.47 45.28
CA PHE A 608 11.08 -26.63 45.55
C PHE A 608 10.43 -25.32 46.01
N LYS A 609 9.35 -24.93 45.33
CA LYS A 609 8.58 -23.71 45.65
C LYS A 609 7.09 -23.99 45.72
N ILE A 610 6.39 -23.38 46.67
CA ILE A 610 4.92 -23.41 46.75
C ILE A 610 4.38 -22.00 46.64
N TYR A 611 3.41 -21.81 45.74
CA TYR A 611 2.68 -20.56 45.53
C TYR A 611 1.21 -20.76 45.87
N VAL A 612 0.60 -19.76 46.50
CA VAL A 612 -0.85 -19.71 46.74
C VAL A 612 -1.41 -18.53 45.99
N LYS A 613 -2.13 -18.78 44.90
CA LYS A 613 -2.64 -17.73 44.00
C LYS A 613 -4.15 -17.61 44.04
N THR A 614 -4.64 -16.40 43.81
CA THR A 614 -6.07 -16.21 43.49
C THR A 614 -6.32 -16.26 41.99
N TRP A 615 -7.53 -16.63 41.57
CA TRP A 615 -7.94 -16.51 40.16
C TRP A 615 -7.78 -15.08 39.64
N SER A 616 -8.07 -14.07 40.46
CA SER A 616 -7.83 -12.67 40.10
C SER A 616 -6.35 -12.39 39.79
N GLU A 617 -5.42 -12.93 40.59
CA GLU A 617 -3.98 -12.79 40.33
C GLU A 617 -3.58 -13.44 39.00
N ILE A 618 -4.11 -14.63 38.69
CA ILE A 618 -3.82 -15.34 37.42
C ILE A 618 -4.33 -14.53 36.22
N PHE A 619 -5.56 -14.00 36.29
CA PHE A 619 -6.10 -13.18 35.21
C PHE A 619 -5.32 -11.88 35.03
N THR A 620 -4.96 -11.21 36.11
CA THR A 620 -4.14 -9.99 36.04
C THR A 620 -2.74 -10.27 35.49
N GLU A 621 -2.12 -11.40 35.84
CA GLU A 621 -0.84 -11.79 35.25
C GLU A 621 -0.96 -12.08 33.75
N PHE A 622 -2.05 -12.71 33.31
CA PHE A 622 -2.32 -12.91 31.89
C PHE A 622 -2.47 -11.57 31.16
N GLU A 623 -3.34 -10.68 31.67
CA GLU A 623 -3.57 -9.33 31.16
C GLU A 623 -2.21 -8.59 31.05
N LEU A 624 -1.45 -8.47 32.14
CA LEU A 624 -0.14 -7.78 32.11
C LEU A 624 0.86 -8.35 31.10
N ASN A 625 0.88 -9.68 30.88
CA ASN A 625 1.80 -10.33 29.97
C ASN A 625 1.38 -10.22 28.50
N HIS A 626 0.08 -10.06 28.22
CA HIS A 626 -0.47 -10.12 26.86
C HIS A 626 -1.08 -8.79 26.38
N ASP A 627 -1.36 -7.85 27.27
CA ASP A 627 -2.00 -6.56 26.97
C ASP A 627 -1.27 -5.81 25.86
N PHE A 628 0.06 -5.76 25.91
CA PHE A 628 0.84 -5.10 24.84
C PHE A 628 0.57 -5.70 23.46
N LEU A 629 0.49 -7.03 23.34
CA LEU A 629 0.25 -7.73 22.09
C LEU A 629 -1.23 -7.61 21.65
N LEU A 630 -2.15 -7.72 22.60
CA LEU A 630 -3.59 -7.61 22.35
C LEU A 630 -3.98 -6.19 21.91
N ASP A 631 -3.38 -5.15 22.51
CA ASP A 631 -3.54 -3.74 22.14
C ASP A 631 -2.99 -3.47 20.73
N LYS A 632 -1.80 -4.02 20.41
CA LYS A 632 -1.22 -3.90 19.07
C LYS A 632 -2.07 -4.55 17.98
N LEU A 633 -2.77 -5.63 18.31
CA LEU A 633 -3.73 -6.30 17.44
C LEU A 633 -5.11 -5.62 17.42
N GLN A 634 -5.32 -4.57 18.22
CA GLN A 634 -6.60 -3.86 18.35
C GLN A 634 -7.78 -4.80 18.59
N ILE A 635 -7.58 -5.88 19.35
CA ILE A 635 -8.63 -6.86 19.58
C ILE A 635 -9.73 -6.20 20.40
N GLU A 636 -10.91 -6.06 19.79
CA GLU A 636 -12.09 -5.51 20.45
C GLU A 636 -12.60 -6.49 21.53
N GLN A 637 -12.16 -6.30 22.77
CA GLN A 637 -12.57 -7.11 23.93
C GLN A 637 -14.10 -7.21 24.05
N LYS A 638 -14.84 -6.18 23.62
CA LYS A 638 -16.31 -6.19 23.59
C LYS A 638 -16.87 -7.26 22.64
N LYS A 639 -16.27 -7.43 21.45
CA LYS A 639 -16.68 -8.48 20.50
C LYS A 639 -16.37 -9.88 21.02
N LEU A 640 -15.24 -10.05 21.70
CA LEU A 640 -14.93 -11.32 22.39
C LEU A 640 -16.01 -11.63 23.41
N ILE A 641 -16.36 -10.65 24.24
CA ILE A 641 -17.40 -10.77 25.26
C ILE A 641 -18.76 -11.15 24.66
N ASP A 642 -19.15 -10.52 23.55
CA ASP A 642 -20.43 -10.75 22.87
C ASP A 642 -20.49 -12.11 22.15
N SER A 643 -19.33 -12.66 21.76
CA SER A 643 -19.20 -13.97 21.08
C SER A 643 -19.16 -15.18 22.03
N ARG A 644 -19.25 -14.94 23.34
CA ARG A 644 -19.19 -15.97 24.39
C ARG A 644 -20.43 -16.88 24.41
N GLY A 645 -20.21 -18.13 24.82
CA GLY A 645 -21.29 -19.00 25.27
C GLY A 645 -21.99 -18.39 26.50
N LYS A 646 -23.32 -18.46 26.53
CA LYS A 646 -24.14 -17.87 27.60
C LYS A 646 -24.45 -18.86 28.72
N THR A 647 -24.28 -20.15 28.43
CA THR A 647 -24.44 -21.23 29.41
C THR A 647 -23.10 -21.90 29.69
N LYS A 648 -23.01 -22.62 30.81
CA LYS A 648 -21.82 -23.39 31.18
C LYS A 648 -21.47 -24.41 30.08
N GLU A 649 -22.47 -25.11 29.57
CA GLU A 649 -22.31 -26.16 28.55
C GLU A 649 -21.80 -25.56 27.23
N GLU A 650 -22.33 -24.40 26.83
CA GLU A 650 -21.86 -23.68 25.63
C GLU A 650 -20.41 -23.22 25.76
N ILE A 651 -20.02 -22.70 26.93
CA ILE A 651 -18.64 -22.27 27.18
C ILE A 651 -17.66 -23.45 27.06
N ILE A 652 -17.98 -24.59 27.66
CA ILE A 652 -17.13 -25.79 27.62
C ILE A 652 -17.07 -26.35 26.19
N ALA A 653 -18.20 -26.44 25.49
CA ALA A 653 -18.26 -26.94 24.12
C ALA A 653 -17.46 -26.05 23.14
N ALA A 654 -17.50 -24.72 23.34
CA ALA A 654 -16.73 -23.78 22.51
C ALA A 654 -15.21 -24.00 22.64
N GLN A 655 -14.72 -24.48 23.79
CA GLN A 655 -13.30 -24.75 23.97
C GLN A 655 -12.81 -26.00 23.23
N GLU A 656 -13.69 -26.90 22.78
CA GLU A 656 -13.26 -28.11 22.05
C GLU A 656 -12.53 -27.77 20.75
N ASN A 657 -12.97 -26.71 20.05
CA ASN A 657 -12.40 -26.27 18.78
C ASN A 657 -11.46 -25.06 18.93
N ASN A 658 -11.07 -24.69 20.16
CA ASN A 658 -10.23 -23.54 20.44
C ASN A 658 -8.78 -23.80 20.02
N SER A 659 -8.20 -22.92 19.20
CA SER A 659 -6.83 -23.10 18.66
C SER A 659 -5.72 -22.92 19.69
N ALA A 660 -6.03 -22.33 20.84
CA ALA A 660 -5.16 -22.19 22.00
C ALA A 660 -5.32 -23.32 23.03
N ARG A 661 -5.96 -24.44 22.65
CA ARG A 661 -5.82 -25.68 23.42
C ARG A 661 -4.35 -26.05 23.50
N ALA A 662 -3.94 -26.40 24.71
CA ALA A 662 -2.61 -26.92 24.92
C ALA A 662 -2.47 -28.31 24.29
N ALA A 663 -1.24 -28.74 24.00
CA ALA A 663 -0.99 -30.02 23.35
C ALA A 663 -1.65 -31.17 24.13
N GLU A 664 -2.24 -32.12 23.41
CA GLU A 664 -2.88 -33.30 23.98
C GLU A 664 -1.87 -34.13 24.79
N GLU A 665 -2.39 -34.95 25.71
CA GLU A 665 -1.55 -35.77 26.56
C GLU A 665 -0.60 -36.66 25.75
N ILE A 666 0.56 -36.93 26.33
CA ILE A 666 1.47 -37.93 25.81
C ILE A 666 0.85 -39.29 26.15
N VAL A 667 0.32 -39.97 25.13
CA VAL A 667 -0.17 -41.35 25.25
C VAL A 667 1.04 -42.28 25.34
N VAL A 668 1.26 -42.86 26.53
CA VAL A 668 2.40 -43.75 26.87
C VAL A 668 1.97 -45.20 26.99
#